data_AF-A0A6B3M6P3-F1
#
_entry.id   AF-A0A6B3M6P3-F1
#
_cell.length_a   1.000
_cell.length_b   1.000
_cell.length_c   1.000
_cell.angle_alpha   90.00
_cell.angle_beta   90.00
_cell.angle_gamma   90.00
#
_symmetry.space_group_name_H-M   'P 1'
#
loop_
_entity.id
_entity.type
_entity.pdbx_description
1 polymer ?
#
loop_
_entity_poly.entity_id
_entity_poly.type
_entity_poly.pdbx_seq_one_letter_code
_entity_poly.pdbx_strand_id
1 'polypeptide(L)'
;MGKLVVLKIVDGTPDQGFTITLQIGEEGRNPSSQITGRLPAAPEISQYYSGWSNAYRSLGAPYRLEAKPALVTNVSKVEICCQAAQALKERLNTWLKSESFRPIREKLLEQLIPTDEIRLIIQTENIWLRRLPWHLWDICDRYPKAEISLSVPAYENVEQVSKPQSQVRILAILGNSNGINTEADRLLLEQLPDAQVSFLVEPQRQELTQELWRQGWDIIFFAGHSSSGDNDQTGLIYINQKDSLTVEQLKYALRKAVTQGLKIAIFNSCDGLGLARNLADLHIPQVIVMREPVPDLVAQEFLKSFLESFALGESFYLAVREARERLQGLEDKFPCATWLPIIFQNPAAIPPTWQGLLESSINQASANSNPNLPTAVATSSLLEDKVKLKPRILNGRINFTKVLLFSLATTSLLMLGRQFGLLQGLELQAFDHLMRSRPAEMPDSRLLVVEVTEADIQAQSKEQGRGSLSDHSLARLLEILESHQPRAIGLDIYRDFPVSKGYPDLAKRMKYSARFVAVCKVSDPKMSNPGVLPPPEVPKNKQGFADVVIDSDGVLRRHLFALTPPPTSGCNPSYALSSKLAFRYLEAEGILPEFTTEKNLKLGNIVFKPLNPRTGGYHNLDAWGHQVLLNYRYHQSPEDFVPRVTLTQALRGKLNREAVKDKIVLIGATAPSANDYFLTPYSTDKDSYLKMPGVVVQAQMVSQMISAVLDQRPLLWVLPEWGEVLWIWSWSLAGGIIFWRFQSWQRWGLVAIALGSLYGLSLAIFIQAGWVPLVPSALVLLFAGGAVVAYRTLR
;
A
#
# COMPACT_ATOMS: atom_id res chain seq x y z
N MET A 1 -35.13 -23.04 11.07
CA MET A 1 -35.32 -21.68 10.51
C MET A 1 -34.03 -20.92 10.79
N GLY A 2 -33.47 -20.25 9.80
CA GLY A 2 -32.20 -19.52 9.96
C GLY A 2 -32.32 -18.36 10.96
N LYS A 3 -31.27 -18.13 11.73
CA LYS A 3 -31.11 -16.98 12.63
C LYS A 3 -30.12 -16.01 12.02
N LEU A 4 -30.48 -14.73 12.03
CA LEU A 4 -29.58 -13.65 11.66
C LEU A 4 -29.11 -12.92 12.92
N VAL A 5 -27.79 -12.84 13.08
CA VAL A 5 -27.12 -12.13 14.16
C VAL A 5 -26.23 -11.07 13.54
N VAL A 6 -26.39 -9.80 13.93
CA VAL A 6 -25.55 -8.70 13.45
C VAL A 6 -24.91 -8.00 14.63
N LEU A 7 -23.59 -8.00 14.68
CA LEU A 7 -22.78 -7.20 15.60
C LEU A 7 -22.32 -5.95 14.87
N LYS A 8 -22.98 -4.82 15.15
CA LYS A 8 -22.65 -3.51 14.59
C LYS A 8 -21.59 -2.82 15.43
N ILE A 9 -20.45 -2.52 14.80
CA ILE A 9 -19.29 -1.86 15.43
C ILE A 9 -18.94 -0.62 14.60
N VAL A 10 -19.49 0.53 15.00
CA VAL A 10 -19.44 1.77 14.22
C VAL A 10 -18.28 2.67 14.64
N ASP A 11 -17.96 2.71 15.93
CA ASP A 11 -16.94 3.57 16.52
C ASP A 11 -16.03 2.82 17.49
N GLY A 12 -14.84 3.37 17.72
CA GLY A 12 -13.86 2.84 18.64
C GLY A 12 -12.49 2.58 18.02
N THR A 13 -11.51 2.42 18.91
CA THR A 13 -10.12 2.09 18.58
C THR A 13 -9.64 0.99 19.52
N PRO A 14 -8.59 0.24 19.17
CA PRO A 14 -7.99 -0.72 20.09
C PRO A 14 -7.63 -0.11 21.45
N ASP A 15 -7.26 1.18 21.49
CA ASP A 15 -6.88 1.90 22.71
C ASP A 15 -8.07 2.37 23.57
N GLN A 16 -9.25 2.58 22.96
CA GLN A 16 -10.44 3.11 23.64
C GLN A 16 -11.55 2.06 23.85
N GLY A 17 -11.42 0.91 23.19
CA GLY A 17 -12.49 -0.09 23.07
C GLY A 17 -13.52 0.29 22.01
N PHE A 18 -14.53 -0.58 21.85
CA PHE A 18 -15.54 -0.46 20.80
C PHE A 18 -16.95 -0.56 21.37
N THR A 19 -17.85 0.29 20.90
CA THR A 19 -19.28 0.16 21.19
C THR A 19 -19.90 -0.83 20.22
N ILE A 20 -20.71 -1.75 20.74
CA ILE A 20 -21.30 -2.82 19.93
C ILE A 20 -22.80 -2.84 20.13
N THR A 21 -23.53 -2.81 19.03
CA THR A 21 -24.97 -3.08 19.02
C THR A 21 -25.21 -4.45 18.41
N LEU A 22 -25.73 -5.37 19.21
CA LEU A 22 -26.22 -6.66 18.76
C LEU A 22 -27.65 -6.51 18.28
N GLN A 23 -27.94 -7.03 17.08
CA GLN A 23 -29.28 -7.28 16.57
C GLN A 23 -29.42 -8.78 16.29
N ILE A 24 -30.53 -9.36 16.71
CA ILE A 24 -30.84 -10.78 16.51
C ILE A 24 -32.28 -10.95 16.05
N GLY A 25 -32.51 -11.87 15.11
CA GLY A 25 -33.83 -12.17 14.58
C GLY A 25 -33.86 -13.42 13.72
N GLU A 26 -35.03 -13.75 13.20
CA GLU A 26 -35.17 -14.76 12.15
C GLU A 26 -34.68 -14.19 10.81
N GLU A 27 -34.06 -15.05 10.02
CA GLU A 27 -33.59 -14.67 8.70
C GLU A 27 -34.76 -14.24 7.79
N GLY A 28 -34.57 -13.15 7.04
CA GLY A 28 -35.61 -12.57 6.18
C GLY A 28 -36.67 -11.74 6.92
N ARG A 29 -36.55 -11.55 8.24
CA ARG A 29 -37.46 -10.71 9.05
C ARG A 29 -36.71 -9.58 9.75
N ASN A 30 -37.46 -8.62 10.28
CA ASN A 30 -36.89 -7.57 11.13
C ASN A 30 -36.29 -8.18 12.42
N PRO A 31 -35.24 -7.57 13.00
CA PRO A 31 -34.67 -8.02 14.26
C PRO A 31 -35.72 -8.11 15.36
N SER A 32 -35.78 -9.24 16.06
CA SER A 32 -36.69 -9.47 17.18
C SER A 32 -36.12 -8.92 18.50
N SER A 33 -34.80 -8.75 18.59
CA SER A 33 -34.16 -8.17 19.77
C SER A 33 -32.92 -7.34 19.41
N GLN A 34 -32.65 -6.31 20.21
CA GLN A 34 -31.48 -5.46 20.10
C GLN A 34 -30.97 -5.10 21.50
N ILE A 35 -29.64 -5.10 21.67
CA ILE A 35 -28.97 -4.66 22.89
C ILE A 35 -27.61 -4.03 22.54
N THR A 36 -27.17 -3.07 23.35
CA THR A 36 -25.85 -2.45 23.22
C THR A 36 -24.94 -2.91 24.36
N GLY A 37 -23.68 -3.16 24.04
CA GLY A 37 -22.60 -3.46 24.99
C GLY A 37 -21.30 -2.85 24.52
N ARG A 38 -20.18 -3.20 25.17
CA ARG A 38 -18.88 -2.61 24.85
C ARG A 38 -17.76 -3.64 24.94
N LEU A 39 -16.90 -3.69 23.92
CA LEU A 39 -15.59 -4.33 24.05
C LEU A 39 -14.60 -3.33 24.67
N PRO A 40 -13.83 -3.72 25.70
CA PRO A 40 -12.87 -2.83 26.33
C PRO A 40 -11.67 -2.58 25.41
N ALA A 41 -10.81 -1.64 25.78
CA ALA A 41 -9.53 -1.44 25.10
C ALA A 41 -8.68 -2.71 25.17
N ALA A 42 -8.06 -3.07 24.05
CA ALA A 42 -7.17 -4.22 23.92
C ALA A 42 -6.10 -3.95 22.84
N PRO A 43 -5.23 -2.93 23.06
CA PRO A 43 -4.24 -2.54 22.06
C PRO A 43 -3.27 -3.68 21.70
N GLU A 44 -2.98 -4.58 22.64
CA GLU A 44 -2.08 -5.71 22.43
C GLU A 44 -2.62 -6.77 21.44
N ILE A 45 -3.94 -6.90 21.21
CA ILE A 45 -4.47 -7.89 20.23
C ILE A 45 -3.89 -7.63 18.84
N SER A 46 -3.62 -6.36 18.50
CA SER A 46 -3.01 -5.99 17.24
C SER A 46 -1.58 -6.55 17.10
N GLN A 47 -0.84 -6.60 18.20
CA GLN A 47 0.50 -7.17 18.27
C GLN A 47 0.44 -8.69 18.17
N TYR A 48 -0.52 -9.36 18.81
CA TYR A 48 -0.71 -10.81 18.67
C TYR A 48 -1.09 -11.20 17.24
N TYR A 49 -1.98 -10.44 16.60
CA TYR A 49 -2.31 -10.65 15.18
C TYR A 49 -1.08 -10.49 14.29
N SER A 50 -0.32 -9.41 14.48
CA SER A 50 0.89 -9.14 13.70
C SER A 50 1.96 -10.21 13.93
N GLY A 51 2.13 -10.66 15.17
CA GLY A 51 3.04 -11.76 15.52
C GLY A 51 2.67 -13.06 14.81
N TRP A 52 1.38 -13.44 14.83
CA TRP A 52 0.89 -14.61 14.10
C TRP A 52 1.04 -14.46 12.58
N SER A 53 0.57 -13.36 11.99
CA SER A 53 0.62 -13.14 10.54
C SER A 53 2.06 -13.16 10.01
N ASN A 54 3.00 -12.54 10.74
CA ASN A 54 4.42 -12.58 10.40
C ASN A 54 5.01 -14.00 10.50
N ALA A 55 4.68 -14.74 11.57
CA ALA A 55 5.12 -16.12 11.73
C ALA A 55 4.57 -17.02 10.62
N TYR A 56 3.28 -16.88 10.30
CA TYR A 56 2.61 -17.59 9.21
C TYR A 56 3.27 -17.32 7.85
N ARG A 57 3.49 -16.06 7.49
CA ARG A 57 4.14 -15.67 6.22
C ARG A 57 5.59 -16.15 6.12
N SER A 58 6.27 -16.34 7.25
CA SER A 58 7.66 -16.81 7.31
C SER A 58 7.85 -18.33 7.07
N LEU A 59 6.75 -19.09 7.03
CA LEU A 59 6.75 -20.55 6.81
C LEU A 59 7.24 -20.93 5.41
N GLY A 60 7.19 -20.01 4.44
CA GLY A 60 7.81 -20.20 3.13
C GLY A 60 7.17 -21.29 2.27
N ALA A 61 5.89 -21.58 2.48
CA ALA A 61 5.12 -22.41 1.56
C ALA A 61 5.10 -21.76 0.15
N PRO A 62 4.95 -22.54 -0.94
CA PRO A 62 4.63 -21.99 -2.25
C PRO A 62 3.22 -21.38 -2.17
N TYR A 63 3.14 -20.15 -1.67
CA TYR A 63 1.95 -19.33 -1.74
C TYR A 63 1.68 -19.00 -3.21
N ARG A 64 0.44 -18.64 -3.55
CA ARG A 64 0.13 -18.02 -4.84
C ARG A 64 0.73 -16.59 -4.92
N LEU A 65 2.04 -16.44 -4.71
CA LEU A 65 2.89 -15.23 -4.74
C LEU A 65 4.06 -15.43 -5.73
N GLU A 66 4.53 -14.37 -6.41
CA GLU A 66 5.84 -14.39 -7.07
C GLU A 66 6.95 -14.34 -6.00
N ALA A 67 7.45 -15.51 -5.58
CA ALA A 67 8.66 -15.59 -4.77
C ALA A 67 9.53 -16.75 -5.25
N LYS A 68 10.84 -16.48 -5.43
CA LYS A 68 11.85 -17.51 -5.67
C LYS A 68 11.89 -18.49 -4.49
N PRO A 69 12.10 -19.79 -4.74
CA PRO A 69 12.10 -20.80 -3.70
C PRO A 69 13.31 -20.59 -2.78
N ALA A 70 13.05 -20.22 -1.52
CA ALA A 70 14.02 -20.33 -0.44
C ALA A 70 13.98 -21.76 0.12
N LEU A 71 15.15 -22.39 0.23
CA LEU A 71 15.29 -23.76 0.72
C LEU A 71 14.64 -23.95 2.10
N VAL A 72 13.83 -25.00 2.18
CA VAL A 72 13.10 -25.44 3.36
C VAL A 72 14.01 -26.25 4.27
N THR A 73 14.17 -25.77 5.50
CA THR A 73 14.26 -26.58 6.72
C THR A 73 13.75 -25.69 7.86
N ASN A 74 12.89 -26.18 8.75
CA ASN A 74 12.94 -25.90 10.21
C ASN A 74 11.60 -26.18 10.92
N VAL A 75 11.57 -27.26 11.69
CA VAL A 75 10.53 -27.59 12.68
C VAL A 75 10.27 -26.41 13.64
N SER A 76 11.29 -25.58 13.93
CA SER A 76 11.16 -24.41 14.81
C SER A 76 10.26 -23.30 14.28
N LYS A 77 10.12 -23.12 12.95
CA LYS A 77 9.25 -22.07 12.39
C LYS A 77 7.76 -22.40 12.53
N VAL A 78 7.42 -23.68 12.33
CA VAL A 78 6.05 -24.19 12.51
C VAL A 78 5.62 -24.02 13.97
N GLU A 79 6.50 -24.38 14.90
CA GLU A 79 6.24 -24.24 16.34
C GLU A 79 5.98 -22.78 16.73
N ILE A 80 6.80 -21.84 16.25
CA ILE A 80 6.60 -20.39 16.48
C ILE A 80 5.24 -19.92 15.94
N CYS A 81 4.85 -20.37 14.74
CA CYS A 81 3.55 -20.02 14.16
C CYS A 81 2.39 -20.57 15.01
N CYS A 82 2.47 -21.83 15.45
CA CYS A 82 1.46 -22.45 16.29
C CYS A 82 1.36 -21.76 17.67
N GLN A 83 2.48 -21.40 18.29
CA GLN A 83 2.49 -20.67 19.55
C GLN A 83 1.86 -19.27 19.40
N ALA A 84 2.22 -18.54 18.34
CA ALA A 84 1.63 -17.23 18.06
C ALA A 84 0.12 -17.32 17.77
N ALA A 85 -0.31 -18.35 17.03
CA ALA A 85 -1.72 -18.63 16.77
C ALA A 85 -2.49 -18.89 18.08
N GLN A 86 -1.96 -19.75 18.94
CA GLN A 86 -2.58 -20.06 20.22
C GLN A 86 -2.70 -18.82 21.11
N ALA A 87 -1.63 -18.01 21.20
CA ALA A 87 -1.65 -16.76 21.97
C ALA A 87 -2.70 -15.77 21.44
N LEU A 88 -2.85 -15.64 20.12
CA LEU A 88 -3.90 -14.80 19.53
C LEU A 88 -5.31 -15.32 19.84
N LYS A 89 -5.54 -16.63 19.69
CA LYS A 89 -6.84 -17.27 20.00
C LYS A 89 -7.23 -17.05 21.46
N GLU A 90 -6.30 -17.24 22.38
CA GLU A 90 -6.50 -17.03 23.81
C GLU A 90 -6.83 -15.57 24.10
N ARG A 91 -6.01 -14.63 23.58
CA ARG A 91 -6.24 -13.20 23.82
C ARG A 91 -7.58 -12.72 23.25
N LEU A 92 -7.94 -13.17 22.05
CA LEU A 92 -9.23 -12.87 21.41
C LEU A 92 -10.39 -13.32 22.31
N ASN A 93 -10.34 -14.56 22.81
CA ASN A 93 -11.41 -15.08 23.66
C ASN A 93 -11.43 -14.46 25.06
N THR A 94 -10.29 -14.10 25.64
CA THR A 94 -10.24 -13.31 26.88
C THR A 94 -10.94 -11.97 26.69
N TRP A 95 -10.70 -11.30 25.56
CA TRP A 95 -11.32 -10.02 25.25
C TRP A 95 -12.84 -10.12 25.05
N LEU A 96 -13.29 -11.16 24.33
CA LEU A 96 -14.72 -11.47 24.10
C LEU A 96 -15.43 -12.04 25.34
N LYS A 97 -14.71 -12.25 26.46
CA LYS A 97 -15.26 -12.65 27.77
C LYS A 97 -15.23 -11.51 28.80
N SER A 98 -14.85 -10.31 28.39
CA SER A 98 -14.83 -9.15 29.27
C SER A 98 -16.21 -8.82 29.86
N GLU A 99 -16.22 -8.32 31.09
CA GLU A 99 -17.45 -7.94 31.80
C GLU A 99 -18.29 -6.91 31.02
N SER A 100 -17.64 -5.97 30.32
CA SER A 100 -18.36 -4.96 29.53
C SER A 100 -19.04 -5.51 28.28
N PHE A 101 -18.60 -6.65 27.76
CA PHE A 101 -19.19 -7.33 26.61
C PHE A 101 -20.17 -8.45 27.01
N ARG A 102 -20.17 -8.82 28.29
CA ARG A 102 -21.02 -9.86 28.87
C ARG A 102 -22.51 -9.73 28.52
N PRO A 103 -23.16 -8.53 28.52
CA PRO A 103 -24.58 -8.43 28.16
C PRO A 103 -24.88 -8.91 26.73
N ILE A 104 -23.97 -8.65 25.77
CA ILE A 104 -24.10 -9.09 24.38
C ILE A 104 -24.02 -10.63 24.33
N ARG A 105 -23.03 -11.20 25.04
CA ARG A 105 -22.85 -12.65 25.11
C ARG A 105 -24.03 -13.35 25.75
N GLU A 106 -24.52 -12.87 26.90
CA GLU A 106 -25.69 -13.44 27.57
C GLU A 106 -26.93 -13.37 26.68
N LYS A 107 -27.11 -12.27 25.92
CA LYS A 107 -28.23 -12.15 25.00
C LYS A 107 -28.17 -13.15 23.85
N LEU A 108 -26.98 -13.43 23.32
CA LEU A 108 -26.79 -14.49 22.32
C LEU A 108 -27.18 -15.86 22.88
N LEU A 109 -26.73 -16.16 24.11
CA LEU A 109 -27.04 -17.43 24.78
C LEU A 109 -28.54 -17.59 25.11
N GLU A 110 -29.22 -16.48 25.40
CA GLU A 110 -30.66 -16.46 25.68
C GLU A 110 -31.52 -16.72 24.43
N GLN A 111 -31.07 -16.24 23.27
CA GLN A 111 -31.89 -16.15 22.04
C GLN A 111 -31.57 -17.22 20.99
N LEU A 112 -30.45 -17.93 21.14
CA LEU A 112 -29.97 -18.94 20.19
C LEU A 112 -29.94 -20.33 20.84
N ILE A 113 -30.35 -21.34 20.08
CA ILE A 113 -30.23 -22.76 20.47
C ILE A 113 -29.20 -23.49 19.59
N PRO A 114 -28.53 -24.55 20.08
CA PRO A 114 -27.45 -25.22 19.35
C PRO A 114 -27.82 -25.78 17.97
N THR A 115 -29.11 -26.04 17.72
CA THR A 115 -29.62 -26.55 16.44
C THR A 115 -29.91 -25.46 15.41
N ASP A 116 -29.86 -24.19 15.81
CA ASP A 116 -30.10 -23.06 14.91
C ASP A 116 -28.98 -22.97 13.87
N GLU A 117 -29.37 -22.80 12.61
CA GLU A 117 -28.46 -22.32 11.57
C GLU A 117 -28.29 -20.81 11.72
N ILE A 118 -27.08 -20.34 11.99
CA ILE A 118 -26.82 -18.97 12.43
C ILE A 118 -25.87 -18.28 11.46
N ARG A 119 -26.38 -17.22 10.84
CA ARG A 119 -25.56 -16.26 10.10
C ARG A 119 -25.15 -15.13 11.03
N LEU A 120 -23.86 -15.10 11.41
CA LEU A 120 -23.32 -14.06 12.28
C LEU A 120 -22.51 -13.06 11.45
N ILE A 121 -22.96 -11.81 11.43
CA ILE A 121 -22.36 -10.71 10.67
C ILE A 121 -21.61 -9.79 11.62
N ILE A 122 -20.31 -9.64 11.41
CA ILE A 122 -19.52 -8.55 11.99
C ILE A 122 -19.59 -7.37 11.02
N GLN A 123 -20.35 -6.34 11.39
CA GLN A 123 -20.55 -5.15 10.57
C GLN A 123 -19.68 -4.01 11.10
N THR A 124 -18.63 -3.64 10.36
CA THR A 124 -17.67 -2.63 10.82
C THR A 124 -16.91 -1.95 9.68
N GLU A 125 -16.61 -0.65 9.81
CA GLU A 125 -15.64 0.06 8.94
C GLU A 125 -14.18 -0.17 9.35
N ASN A 126 -13.94 -0.71 10.54
CA ASN A 126 -12.59 -0.86 11.07
C ASN A 126 -11.86 -2.03 10.39
N ILE A 127 -10.84 -1.70 9.58
CA ILE A 127 -10.03 -2.67 8.84
C ILE A 127 -9.33 -3.67 9.76
N TRP A 128 -8.88 -3.21 10.93
CA TRP A 128 -8.19 -4.06 11.88
C TRP A 128 -9.13 -5.11 12.48
N LEU A 129 -10.37 -4.75 12.81
CA LEU A 129 -11.37 -5.73 13.27
C LEU A 129 -11.68 -6.78 12.19
N ARG A 130 -11.70 -6.41 10.91
CA ARG A 130 -11.91 -7.35 9.79
C ARG A 130 -10.79 -8.39 9.67
N ARG A 131 -9.59 -8.11 10.18
CA ARG A 131 -8.45 -9.04 10.19
C ARG A 131 -8.59 -10.13 11.24
N LEU A 132 -9.37 -9.93 12.30
CA LEU A 132 -9.40 -10.90 13.39
C LEU A 132 -10.01 -12.25 12.95
N PRO A 133 -9.49 -13.38 13.45
CA PRO A 133 -10.03 -14.71 13.19
C PRO A 133 -11.30 -14.95 14.02
N TRP A 134 -12.38 -14.24 13.70
CA TRP A 134 -13.63 -14.26 14.47
C TRP A 134 -14.22 -15.66 14.64
N HIS A 135 -14.04 -16.57 13.68
CA HIS A 135 -14.50 -17.96 13.75
C HIS A 135 -13.89 -18.74 14.91
N LEU A 136 -12.82 -18.24 15.54
CA LEU A 136 -12.21 -18.79 16.76
C LEU A 136 -12.90 -18.32 18.05
N TRP A 137 -13.94 -17.51 17.94
CA TRP A 137 -14.76 -17.15 19.09
C TRP A 137 -15.42 -18.40 19.66
N ASP A 138 -15.19 -18.69 20.93
CA ASP A 138 -15.67 -19.87 21.64
C ASP A 138 -17.19 -20.08 21.61
N ILE A 139 -17.97 -19.07 21.20
CA ILE A 139 -19.40 -19.24 20.97
C ILE A 139 -19.68 -20.14 19.75
N CYS A 140 -18.83 -20.12 18.73
CA CYS A 140 -18.95 -20.96 17.55
C CYS A 140 -18.79 -22.46 17.87
N ASP A 141 -18.09 -22.80 18.95
CA ASP A 141 -18.00 -24.18 19.45
C ASP A 141 -19.33 -24.67 20.05
N ARG A 142 -20.15 -23.74 20.59
CA ARG A 142 -21.48 -24.05 21.13
C ARG A 142 -22.56 -24.15 20.06
N TYR A 143 -22.37 -23.46 18.94
CA TYR A 143 -23.32 -23.39 17.84
C TYR A 143 -22.66 -23.96 16.57
N PRO A 144 -22.73 -25.29 16.36
CA PRO A 144 -22.03 -25.96 15.26
C PRO A 144 -22.53 -25.57 13.86
N LYS A 145 -23.71 -24.93 13.77
CA LYS A 145 -24.26 -24.40 12.52
C LYS A 145 -24.16 -22.87 12.41
N ALA A 146 -23.24 -22.26 13.15
CA ALA A 146 -22.97 -20.82 13.06
C ALA A 146 -21.76 -20.54 12.16
N GLU A 147 -21.87 -19.64 11.19
CA GLU A 147 -20.69 -19.18 10.43
C GLU A 147 -20.62 -17.65 10.43
N ILE A 148 -19.38 -17.15 10.44
CA ILE A 148 -19.09 -15.73 10.59
C ILE A 148 -18.78 -15.13 9.23
N SER A 149 -19.31 -13.93 9.04
CA SER A 149 -19.16 -13.14 7.83
C SER A 149 -18.89 -11.68 8.18
N LEU A 150 -18.27 -10.96 7.26
CA LEU A 150 -17.98 -9.55 7.39
C LEU A 150 -18.89 -8.74 6.47
N SER A 151 -19.26 -7.53 6.92
CA SER A 151 -19.92 -6.55 6.06
C SER A 151 -19.50 -5.12 6.39
N VAL A 152 -19.70 -4.24 5.41
CA VAL A 152 -19.57 -2.80 5.58
C VAL A 152 -20.86 -2.22 6.17
N PRO A 153 -20.78 -1.18 7.02
CA PRO A 153 -21.93 -0.42 7.51
C PRO A 153 -22.84 0.14 6.42
N ALA A 154 -22.28 0.68 5.33
CA ALA A 154 -23.04 1.23 4.22
C ALA A 154 -23.28 0.17 3.14
N TYR A 155 -24.55 -0.19 2.91
CA TYR A 155 -24.93 -1.16 1.89
C TYR A 155 -26.31 -0.82 1.31
N GLU A 156 -26.52 -1.18 0.05
CA GLU A 156 -27.78 -1.01 -0.66
C GLU A 156 -28.22 -2.33 -1.29
N ASN A 157 -29.53 -2.51 -1.45
CA ASN A 157 -30.06 -3.61 -2.24
C ASN A 157 -29.97 -3.23 -3.72
N VAL A 158 -29.41 -4.11 -4.54
CA VAL A 158 -29.33 -3.93 -5.99
C VAL A 158 -30.36 -4.85 -6.63
N GLU A 159 -31.31 -4.27 -7.38
CA GLU A 159 -32.24 -5.07 -8.19
C GLU A 159 -31.46 -5.82 -9.28
N GLN A 160 -31.62 -7.14 -9.30
CA GLN A 160 -30.92 -8.01 -10.24
C GLN A 160 -31.92 -8.60 -11.25
N VAL A 161 -31.57 -8.54 -12.53
CA VAL A 161 -32.38 -9.14 -13.60
C VAL A 161 -31.92 -10.58 -13.81
N SER A 162 -32.49 -11.51 -13.05
CA SER A 162 -32.24 -12.95 -13.25
C SER A 162 -33.17 -13.52 -14.33
N LYS A 163 -32.60 -14.30 -15.25
CA LYS A 163 -33.35 -15.02 -16.30
C LYS A 163 -33.42 -16.50 -15.94
N PRO A 164 -34.59 -17.15 -16.08
CA PRO A 164 -34.74 -18.58 -15.77
C PRO A 164 -33.81 -19.42 -16.65
N GLN A 165 -33.04 -20.30 -16.02
CA GLN A 165 -31.99 -21.08 -16.67
C GLN A 165 -31.91 -22.48 -16.08
N SER A 166 -31.54 -23.47 -16.91
CA SER A 166 -31.42 -24.87 -16.48
C SER A 166 -30.04 -25.23 -15.94
N GLN A 167 -29.08 -24.30 -15.95
CA GLN A 167 -27.70 -24.50 -15.51
C GLN A 167 -27.16 -23.26 -14.81
N VAL A 168 -26.32 -23.46 -13.80
CA VAL A 168 -25.58 -22.40 -13.10
C VAL A 168 -24.43 -21.92 -13.98
N ARG A 169 -24.40 -20.64 -14.37
CA ARG A 169 -23.32 -20.11 -15.21
C ARG A 169 -22.17 -19.61 -14.35
N ILE A 170 -20.99 -20.15 -14.62
CA ILE A 170 -19.76 -19.83 -13.90
C ILE A 170 -18.75 -19.23 -14.87
N LEU A 171 -18.26 -18.03 -14.57
CA LEU A 171 -17.09 -17.48 -15.25
C LEU A 171 -15.85 -17.79 -14.42
N ALA A 172 -15.00 -18.66 -14.95
CA ALA A 172 -13.74 -19.06 -14.33
C ALA A 172 -12.56 -18.33 -14.97
N ILE A 173 -11.96 -17.42 -14.23
CA ILE A 173 -10.81 -16.62 -14.65
C ILE A 173 -9.57 -17.27 -14.06
N LEU A 174 -8.80 -17.95 -14.90
CA LEU A 174 -7.51 -18.55 -14.54
C LEU A 174 -6.43 -17.56 -14.93
N GLY A 175 -5.91 -16.84 -13.94
CA GLY A 175 -4.88 -15.82 -14.09
C GLY A 175 -3.49 -16.38 -14.29
N ASN A 176 -2.47 -15.60 -13.93
CA ASN A 176 -1.07 -16.02 -14.01
C ASN A 176 -0.85 -17.35 -13.25
N SER A 177 -0.41 -18.37 -13.98
CA SER A 177 -0.22 -19.75 -13.52
C SER A 177 1.19 -20.06 -12.96
N ASN A 178 2.08 -19.08 -12.88
CA ASN A 178 3.49 -19.29 -12.52
C ASN A 178 3.67 -19.85 -11.08
N GLY A 179 3.96 -21.15 -10.96
CA GLY A 179 4.18 -21.78 -9.65
C GLY A 179 2.88 -22.15 -8.91
N ILE A 180 1.74 -22.12 -9.60
CA ILE A 180 0.43 -22.55 -9.08
C ILE A 180 -0.24 -23.51 -10.07
N ASN A 181 -1.00 -24.49 -9.58
CA ASN A 181 -1.67 -25.47 -10.44
C ASN A 181 -3.12 -25.05 -10.72
N THR A 182 -3.30 -24.14 -11.68
CA THR A 182 -4.63 -23.69 -12.14
C THR A 182 -5.40 -24.78 -12.88
N GLU A 183 -4.75 -25.85 -13.36
CA GLU A 183 -5.43 -26.96 -14.03
C GLU A 183 -6.21 -27.82 -13.03
N ALA A 184 -5.73 -27.97 -11.80
CA ALA A 184 -6.52 -28.63 -10.75
C ALA A 184 -7.82 -27.86 -10.45
N ASP A 185 -7.75 -26.52 -10.37
CA ASP A 185 -8.93 -25.67 -10.20
C ASP A 185 -9.91 -25.82 -11.39
N ARG A 186 -9.38 -25.93 -12.62
CA ARG A 186 -10.15 -26.15 -13.85
C ARG A 186 -10.94 -27.46 -13.80
N LEU A 187 -10.26 -28.57 -13.46
CA LEU A 187 -10.87 -29.89 -13.37
C LEU A 187 -11.98 -29.97 -12.31
N LEU A 188 -11.81 -29.27 -11.18
CA LEU A 188 -12.83 -29.20 -10.12
C LEU A 188 -14.11 -28.52 -10.62
N LEU A 189 -13.97 -27.41 -11.36
CA LEU A 189 -15.10 -26.67 -11.88
C LEU A 189 -15.83 -27.42 -13.01
N GLU A 190 -15.11 -28.18 -13.84
CA GLU A 190 -15.70 -29.01 -14.90
C GLU A 190 -16.56 -30.17 -14.36
N GLN A 191 -16.33 -30.59 -13.11
CA GLN A 191 -17.06 -31.70 -12.47
C GLN A 191 -18.35 -31.27 -11.77
N LEU A 192 -18.68 -29.97 -11.76
CA LEU A 192 -19.87 -29.46 -11.09
C LEU A 192 -21.17 -29.94 -11.79
N PRO A 193 -22.15 -30.47 -11.03
CA PRO A 193 -23.43 -30.88 -11.59
C PRO A 193 -24.22 -29.64 -12.03
N ASP A 194 -24.95 -29.74 -13.14
CA ASP A 194 -25.85 -28.68 -13.64
C ASP A 194 -25.19 -27.29 -13.78
N ALA A 195 -23.88 -27.25 -14.05
CA ALA A 195 -23.12 -26.01 -14.22
C ALA A 195 -22.63 -25.84 -15.68
N GLN A 196 -22.71 -24.62 -16.18
CA GLN A 196 -22.07 -24.19 -17.43
C GLN A 196 -20.87 -23.30 -17.07
N VAL A 197 -19.67 -23.86 -17.21
CA VAL A 197 -18.43 -23.13 -16.90
C VAL A 197 -17.79 -22.57 -18.18
N SER A 198 -17.51 -21.26 -18.17
CA SER A 198 -16.72 -20.60 -19.20
C SER A 198 -15.35 -20.24 -18.63
N PHE A 199 -14.29 -20.76 -19.26
CA PHE A 199 -12.92 -20.53 -18.83
C PHE A 199 -12.27 -19.40 -19.62
N LEU A 200 -11.69 -18.44 -18.90
CA LEU A 200 -10.76 -17.47 -19.43
C LEU A 200 -9.37 -17.80 -18.87
N VAL A 201 -8.48 -18.31 -19.71
CA VAL A 201 -7.13 -18.75 -19.30
C VAL A 201 -6.11 -17.72 -19.73
N GLU A 202 -5.42 -17.14 -18.75
CA GLU A 202 -4.51 -16.00 -18.89
C GLU A 202 -5.05 -14.91 -19.86
N PRO A 203 -6.31 -14.45 -19.70
CA PRO A 203 -6.96 -13.59 -20.68
C PRO A 203 -6.30 -12.21 -20.77
N GLN A 204 -6.49 -11.53 -21.90
CA GLN A 204 -6.19 -10.10 -21.98
C GLN A 204 -7.26 -9.27 -21.28
N ARG A 205 -6.89 -8.06 -20.82
CA ARG A 205 -7.84 -7.12 -20.17
C ARG A 205 -9.13 -6.91 -20.97
N GLN A 206 -9.02 -6.77 -22.28
CA GLN A 206 -10.17 -6.50 -23.14
C GLN A 206 -11.11 -7.71 -23.23
N GLU A 207 -10.57 -8.92 -23.27
CA GLU A 207 -11.32 -10.17 -23.30
C GLU A 207 -12.11 -10.37 -22.01
N LEU A 208 -11.44 -10.23 -20.85
CA LEU A 208 -12.09 -10.30 -19.55
C LEU A 208 -13.22 -9.27 -19.43
N THR A 209 -12.95 -8.02 -19.83
CA THR A 209 -13.97 -6.97 -19.79
C THR A 209 -15.12 -7.31 -20.73
N GLN A 210 -14.86 -7.75 -21.95
CA GLN A 210 -15.91 -8.10 -22.90
C GLN A 210 -16.82 -9.22 -22.36
N GLU A 211 -16.24 -10.25 -21.75
CA GLU A 211 -16.99 -11.41 -21.26
C GLU A 211 -17.86 -11.06 -20.03
N LEU A 212 -17.37 -10.19 -19.15
CA LEU A 212 -18.17 -9.66 -18.02
C LEU A 212 -19.36 -8.79 -18.47
N TRP A 213 -19.30 -8.19 -19.66
CA TRP A 213 -20.39 -7.37 -20.20
C TRP A 213 -21.37 -8.15 -21.08
N ARG A 214 -20.89 -9.23 -21.71
CA ARG A 214 -21.60 -9.98 -22.75
C ARG A 214 -22.84 -10.68 -22.23
N GLN A 215 -22.74 -11.33 -21.07
CA GLN A 215 -23.83 -12.09 -20.47
C GLN A 215 -23.81 -12.02 -18.95
N GLY A 216 -24.94 -12.37 -18.33
CA GLY A 216 -25.01 -12.54 -16.89
C GLY A 216 -24.26 -13.78 -16.44
N TRP A 217 -23.74 -13.73 -15.22
CA TRP A 217 -23.02 -14.81 -14.55
C TRP A 217 -23.64 -15.01 -13.18
N ASP A 218 -23.72 -16.24 -12.69
CA ASP A 218 -24.25 -16.54 -11.37
C ASP A 218 -23.10 -16.59 -10.35
N ILE A 219 -21.97 -17.17 -10.78
CA ILE A 219 -20.72 -17.24 -10.02
C ILE A 219 -19.56 -16.70 -10.87
N ILE A 220 -18.72 -15.85 -10.29
CA ILE A 220 -17.38 -15.54 -10.82
C ILE A 220 -16.35 -16.20 -9.92
N PHE A 221 -15.43 -16.94 -10.52
CA PHE A 221 -14.30 -17.57 -9.86
C PHE A 221 -12.99 -16.98 -10.41
N PHE A 222 -12.08 -16.61 -9.53
CA PHE A 222 -10.73 -16.19 -9.88
C PHE A 222 -9.69 -17.07 -9.16
N ALA A 223 -8.77 -17.65 -9.94
CA ALA A 223 -7.58 -18.32 -9.44
C ALA A 223 -6.34 -17.74 -10.13
N GLY A 224 -5.37 -17.27 -9.35
CA GLY A 224 -4.18 -16.62 -9.88
C GLY A 224 -3.40 -15.91 -8.79
N HIS A 225 -2.29 -15.31 -9.16
CA HIS A 225 -1.58 -14.40 -8.28
C HIS A 225 -2.41 -13.15 -8.00
N SER A 226 -2.32 -12.67 -6.76
CA SER A 226 -2.73 -11.31 -6.39
C SER A 226 -1.74 -10.70 -5.41
N SER A 227 -1.67 -9.37 -5.38
CA SER A 227 -0.79 -8.62 -4.49
C SER A 227 -1.50 -7.36 -4.00
N SER A 228 -1.29 -6.93 -2.76
CA SER A 228 -1.71 -5.61 -2.32
C SER A 228 -0.66 -4.57 -2.74
N GLY A 229 -1.10 -3.37 -3.12
CA GLY A 229 -0.22 -2.19 -3.18
C GLY A 229 0.17 -1.71 -1.77
N ASP A 230 1.15 -0.81 -1.71
CA ASP A 230 1.94 -0.34 -0.55
C ASP A 230 1.19 0.06 0.73
N ASN A 231 -0.14 0.24 0.66
CA ASN A 231 -1.00 0.67 1.76
C ASN A 231 -1.96 -0.42 2.29
N ASP A 232 -1.91 -1.67 1.81
CA ASP A 232 -2.92 -2.72 2.06
C ASP A 232 -4.36 -2.31 1.61
N GLN A 233 -4.50 -1.26 0.80
CA GLN A 233 -5.81 -0.69 0.39
C GLN A 233 -6.22 -1.02 -1.05
N THR A 234 -5.28 -1.41 -1.90
CA THR A 234 -5.52 -1.68 -3.33
C THR A 234 -5.03 -3.08 -3.69
N GLY A 235 -5.97 -4.01 -3.91
CA GLY A 235 -5.67 -5.35 -4.41
C GLY A 235 -5.48 -5.38 -5.92
N LEU A 236 -4.37 -5.94 -6.39
CA LEU A 236 -4.07 -6.26 -7.78
C LEU A 236 -4.31 -7.75 -8.01
N ILE A 237 -5.03 -8.09 -9.08
CA ILE A 237 -5.17 -9.46 -9.59
C ILE A 237 -4.39 -9.59 -10.90
N TYR A 238 -3.53 -10.60 -10.99
CA TYR A 238 -2.74 -10.89 -12.18
C TYR A 238 -3.56 -11.80 -13.09
N ILE A 239 -4.17 -11.21 -14.11
CA ILE A 239 -5.05 -11.93 -15.05
C ILE A 239 -4.25 -12.70 -16.09
N ASN A 240 -2.97 -12.39 -16.29
CA ASN A 240 -2.02 -13.18 -17.07
C ASN A 240 -0.59 -12.83 -16.62
N GLN A 241 0.44 -13.36 -17.30
CA GLN A 241 1.85 -13.12 -16.93
C GLN A 241 2.32 -11.65 -17.06
N LYS A 242 1.60 -10.80 -17.80
CA LYS A 242 2.01 -9.42 -18.13
C LYS A 242 1.06 -8.38 -17.57
N ASP A 243 -0.22 -8.69 -17.50
CA ASP A 243 -1.28 -7.77 -17.13
C ASP A 243 -1.78 -8.04 -15.72
N SER A 244 -1.88 -6.97 -14.95
CA SER A 244 -2.60 -6.93 -13.68
C SER A 244 -3.72 -5.90 -13.72
N LEU A 245 -4.71 -6.10 -12.85
CA LEU A 245 -5.91 -5.28 -12.73
C LEU A 245 -6.22 -4.98 -11.27
N THR A 246 -6.60 -3.75 -10.97
CA THR A 246 -7.25 -3.44 -9.69
C THR A 246 -8.74 -3.71 -9.77
N VAL A 247 -9.38 -3.93 -8.63
CA VAL A 247 -10.85 -4.03 -8.54
C VAL A 247 -11.53 -2.76 -9.07
N GLU A 248 -10.95 -1.57 -8.83
CA GLU A 248 -11.46 -0.29 -9.37
C GLU A 248 -11.41 -0.26 -10.90
N GLN A 249 -10.39 -0.85 -11.54
CA GLN A 249 -10.32 -0.95 -13.00
C GLN A 249 -11.40 -1.89 -13.57
N LEU A 250 -11.88 -2.87 -12.78
CA LEU A 250 -12.96 -3.79 -13.16
C LEU A 250 -14.34 -3.32 -12.70
N LYS A 251 -14.44 -2.21 -11.96
CA LYS A 251 -15.65 -1.75 -11.28
C LYS A 251 -16.89 -1.74 -12.14
N TYR A 252 -16.82 -1.16 -13.34
CA TYR A 252 -17.99 -1.06 -14.22
C TYR A 252 -18.40 -2.41 -14.80
N ALA A 253 -17.43 -3.26 -15.14
CA ALA A 253 -17.70 -4.61 -15.65
C ALA A 253 -18.33 -5.49 -14.56
N LEU A 254 -17.80 -5.45 -13.33
CA LEU A 254 -18.35 -6.19 -12.21
C LEU A 254 -19.71 -5.65 -11.77
N ARG A 255 -19.92 -4.32 -11.73
CA ARG A 255 -21.26 -3.73 -11.49
C ARG A 255 -22.26 -4.20 -12.55
N LYS A 256 -21.83 -4.26 -13.82
CA LYS A 256 -22.68 -4.79 -14.89
C LYS A 256 -23.04 -6.25 -14.64
N ALA A 257 -22.07 -7.09 -14.27
CA ALA A 257 -22.29 -8.49 -13.92
C ALA A 257 -23.26 -8.64 -12.74
N VAL A 258 -23.15 -7.81 -11.68
CA VAL A 258 -24.10 -7.75 -10.55
C VAL A 258 -25.51 -7.43 -11.02
N THR A 259 -25.71 -6.40 -11.85
CA THR A 259 -27.04 -6.07 -12.39
C THR A 259 -27.61 -7.17 -13.29
N GLN A 260 -26.75 -8.01 -13.89
CA GLN A 260 -27.12 -9.12 -14.77
C GLN A 260 -27.26 -10.46 -14.04
N GLY A 261 -27.17 -10.50 -12.71
CA GLY A 261 -27.49 -11.69 -11.92
C GLY A 261 -26.36 -12.25 -11.05
N LEU A 262 -25.16 -11.65 -11.01
CA LEU A 262 -24.06 -12.17 -10.19
C LEU A 262 -24.43 -12.26 -8.71
N LYS A 263 -24.34 -13.47 -8.16
CA LYS A 263 -24.64 -13.77 -6.76
C LYS A 263 -23.38 -14.05 -5.93
N ILE A 264 -22.41 -14.76 -6.50
CA ILE A 264 -21.22 -15.21 -5.76
C ILE A 264 -19.96 -14.80 -6.52
N ALA A 265 -18.98 -14.23 -5.81
CA ALA A 265 -17.63 -14.06 -6.32
C ALA A 265 -16.62 -14.76 -5.41
N ILE A 266 -15.78 -15.63 -5.97
CA ILE A 266 -14.78 -16.41 -5.23
C ILE A 266 -13.40 -15.97 -5.71
N PHE A 267 -12.65 -15.31 -4.83
CA PHE A 267 -11.27 -14.90 -5.09
C PHE A 267 -10.32 -15.84 -4.36
N ASN A 268 -9.92 -16.89 -5.06
CA ASN A 268 -9.03 -17.91 -4.55
C ASN A 268 -7.56 -17.50 -4.77
N SER A 269 -7.19 -16.32 -4.26
CA SER A 269 -5.89 -15.68 -4.51
C SER A 269 -5.31 -15.01 -3.25
N CYS A 270 -4.02 -14.65 -3.28
CA CYS A 270 -3.30 -14.06 -2.15
C CYS A 270 -3.64 -12.58 -1.91
N ASP A 271 -4.33 -12.28 -0.80
CA ASP A 271 -4.79 -10.97 -0.30
C ASP A 271 -6.28 -10.65 -0.55
N GLY A 272 -7.13 -11.35 0.21
CA GLY A 272 -8.56 -11.16 0.20
C GLY A 272 -9.06 -9.91 0.94
N LEU A 273 -8.33 -9.37 1.91
CA LEU A 273 -8.84 -8.24 2.71
C LEU A 273 -8.68 -6.90 2.01
N GLY A 274 -7.57 -6.69 1.29
CA GLY A 274 -7.38 -5.54 0.41
C GLY A 274 -8.35 -5.53 -0.78
N LEU A 275 -8.68 -6.73 -1.31
CA LEU A 275 -9.73 -6.90 -2.32
C LEU A 275 -11.13 -6.69 -1.75
N ALA A 276 -11.45 -7.26 -0.59
CA ALA A 276 -12.79 -7.24 0.00
C ALA A 276 -13.35 -5.83 0.21
N ARG A 277 -12.49 -4.85 0.56
CA ARG A 277 -12.92 -3.44 0.66
C ARG A 277 -13.45 -2.92 -0.67
N ASN A 278 -12.68 -3.10 -1.74
CA ASN A 278 -13.05 -2.61 -3.07
C ASN A 278 -14.22 -3.41 -3.66
N LEU A 279 -14.34 -4.70 -3.30
CA LEU A 279 -15.45 -5.55 -3.70
C LEU A 279 -16.76 -5.19 -2.98
N ALA A 280 -16.70 -4.69 -1.75
CA ALA A 280 -17.88 -4.24 -1.01
C ALA A 280 -18.61 -3.09 -1.73
N ASP A 281 -17.86 -2.13 -2.31
CA ASP A 281 -18.41 -1.01 -3.10
C ASP A 281 -19.13 -1.44 -4.40
N LEU A 282 -18.93 -2.70 -4.81
CA LEU A 282 -19.58 -3.29 -5.98
C LEU A 282 -20.92 -3.94 -5.65
N HIS A 283 -21.27 -4.03 -4.36
CA HIS A 283 -22.53 -4.61 -3.89
C HIS A 283 -22.75 -6.06 -4.36
N ILE A 284 -21.67 -6.83 -4.55
CA ILE A 284 -21.76 -8.27 -4.85
C ILE A 284 -22.42 -8.95 -3.65
N PRO A 285 -23.47 -9.78 -3.84
CA PRO A 285 -24.22 -10.37 -2.73
C PRO A 285 -23.35 -11.16 -1.75
N GLN A 286 -22.57 -12.11 -2.25
CA GLN A 286 -21.66 -12.93 -1.46
C GLN A 286 -20.27 -12.98 -2.12
N VAL A 287 -19.23 -12.80 -1.32
CA VAL A 287 -17.84 -12.84 -1.75
C VAL A 287 -17.05 -13.75 -0.81
N ILE A 288 -16.31 -14.70 -1.36
CA ILE A 288 -15.35 -15.51 -0.61
C ILE A 288 -13.94 -15.03 -0.96
N VAL A 289 -13.16 -14.72 0.07
CA VAL A 289 -11.76 -14.27 -0.07
C VAL A 289 -10.87 -14.95 0.98
N MET A 290 -9.55 -14.83 0.82
CA MET A 290 -8.58 -15.37 1.79
C MET A 290 -7.99 -14.27 2.68
N ARG A 291 -8.03 -14.43 4.00
CA ARG A 291 -7.57 -13.44 4.99
C ARG A 291 -6.09 -13.08 4.84
N GLU A 292 -5.28 -14.09 4.53
CA GLU A 292 -3.82 -14.01 4.37
C GLU A 292 -3.41 -14.79 3.10
N PRO A 293 -2.16 -14.66 2.62
CA PRO A 293 -1.68 -15.42 1.46
C PRO A 293 -1.93 -16.92 1.60
N VAL A 294 -2.63 -17.51 0.64
CA VAL A 294 -3.04 -18.92 0.68
C VAL A 294 -2.06 -19.81 -0.11
N PRO A 295 -1.60 -20.95 0.45
CA PRO A 295 -0.90 -21.98 -0.30
C PRO A 295 -1.79 -22.62 -1.36
N ASP A 296 -1.23 -23.00 -2.51
CA ASP A 296 -2.00 -23.51 -3.65
C ASP A 296 -2.87 -24.74 -3.31
N LEU A 297 -2.32 -25.70 -2.55
CA LEU A 297 -3.06 -26.88 -2.11
C LEU A 297 -4.23 -26.54 -1.18
N VAL A 298 -4.04 -25.57 -0.27
CA VAL A 298 -5.09 -25.14 0.66
C VAL A 298 -6.24 -24.47 -0.10
N ALA A 299 -5.91 -23.64 -1.09
CA ALA A 299 -6.86 -23.00 -1.98
C ALA A 299 -7.70 -24.01 -2.79
N GLN A 300 -7.06 -25.06 -3.31
CA GLN A 300 -7.72 -26.14 -4.07
C GLN A 300 -8.64 -26.99 -3.19
N GLU A 301 -8.16 -27.45 -2.03
CA GLU A 301 -8.95 -28.30 -1.12
C GLU A 301 -10.14 -27.54 -0.53
N PHE A 302 -9.98 -26.24 -0.26
CA PHE A 302 -11.10 -25.38 0.12
C PHE A 302 -12.14 -25.30 -1.00
N LEU A 303 -11.71 -24.96 -2.22
CA LEU A 303 -12.60 -24.78 -3.36
C LEU A 303 -13.39 -26.07 -3.66
N LYS A 304 -12.69 -27.20 -3.70
CA LYS A 304 -13.27 -28.53 -3.88
C LYS A 304 -14.36 -28.79 -2.85
N SER A 305 -14.02 -28.70 -1.57
CA SER A 305 -14.96 -29.01 -0.48
C SER A 305 -16.16 -28.07 -0.48
N PHE A 306 -15.94 -26.78 -0.73
CA PHE A 306 -17.01 -25.78 -0.77
C PHE A 306 -17.99 -26.06 -1.92
N LEU A 307 -17.47 -26.27 -3.12
CA LEU A 307 -18.29 -26.51 -4.31
C LEU A 307 -19.06 -27.83 -4.22
N GLU A 308 -18.44 -28.89 -3.71
CA GLU A 308 -19.10 -30.17 -3.44
C GLU A 308 -20.29 -30.00 -2.49
N SER A 309 -20.08 -29.40 -1.30
CA SER A 309 -21.16 -29.23 -0.32
C SER A 309 -22.25 -28.28 -0.81
N PHE A 310 -21.87 -27.15 -1.42
CA PHE A 310 -22.84 -26.16 -1.89
C PHE A 310 -23.69 -26.71 -3.04
N ALA A 311 -23.08 -27.40 -4.02
CA ALA A 311 -23.81 -27.99 -5.14
C ALA A 311 -24.74 -29.14 -4.72
N LEU A 312 -24.44 -29.82 -3.62
CA LEU A 312 -25.30 -30.86 -3.02
C LEU A 312 -26.49 -30.29 -2.21
N GLY A 313 -26.63 -28.97 -2.14
CA GLY A 313 -27.79 -28.30 -1.54
C GLY A 313 -27.60 -27.80 -0.12
N GLU A 314 -26.38 -27.88 0.43
CA GLU A 314 -26.05 -27.23 1.71
C GLU A 314 -26.16 -25.71 1.58
N SER A 315 -26.53 -25.01 2.65
CA SER A 315 -26.62 -23.56 2.61
C SER A 315 -25.23 -22.94 2.38
N PHE A 316 -25.17 -21.76 1.76
CA PHE A 316 -23.90 -21.10 1.43
C PHE A 316 -22.95 -21.00 2.64
N TYR A 317 -23.46 -20.61 3.81
CA TYR A 317 -22.66 -20.42 5.02
C TYR A 317 -22.18 -21.74 5.61
N LEU A 318 -23.04 -22.76 5.62
CA LEU A 318 -22.67 -24.08 6.12
C LEU A 318 -21.69 -24.79 5.17
N ALA A 319 -21.84 -24.63 3.86
CA ALA A 319 -20.88 -25.12 2.87
C ALA A 319 -19.50 -24.47 3.04
N VAL A 320 -19.43 -23.14 3.26
CA VAL A 320 -18.15 -22.47 3.56
C VAL A 320 -17.56 -22.95 4.88
N ARG A 321 -18.40 -23.13 5.91
CA ARG A 321 -17.97 -23.65 7.21
C ARG A 321 -17.36 -25.03 7.09
N GLU A 322 -18.06 -25.95 6.45
CA GLU A 322 -17.62 -27.33 6.25
C GLU A 322 -16.30 -27.36 5.47
N ALA A 323 -16.21 -26.60 4.37
CA ALA A 323 -15.00 -26.49 3.58
C ALA A 323 -13.82 -25.94 4.40
N ARG A 324 -14.06 -24.92 5.22
CA ARG A 324 -13.07 -24.33 6.12
C ARG A 324 -12.60 -25.33 7.18
N GLU A 325 -13.51 -26.08 7.80
CA GLU A 325 -13.17 -27.06 8.84
C GLU A 325 -12.42 -28.27 8.27
N ARG A 326 -12.74 -28.73 7.06
CA ARG A 326 -12.00 -29.79 6.37
C ARG A 326 -10.52 -29.45 6.14
N LEU A 327 -10.16 -28.16 6.04
CA LEU A 327 -8.75 -27.73 5.95
C LEU A 327 -7.92 -28.08 7.18
N GLN A 328 -8.54 -28.43 8.32
CA GLN A 328 -7.82 -28.85 9.51
C GLN A 328 -6.90 -30.05 9.23
N GLY A 329 -7.29 -30.93 8.29
CA GLY A 329 -6.46 -32.06 7.86
C GLY A 329 -5.15 -31.68 7.17
N LEU A 330 -4.96 -30.40 6.84
CA LEU A 330 -3.75 -29.85 6.22
C LEU A 330 -2.89 -29.03 7.20
N GLU A 331 -3.34 -28.82 8.45
CA GLU A 331 -2.65 -27.92 9.39
C GLU A 331 -1.34 -28.48 9.96
N ASP A 332 -1.06 -29.77 9.74
CA ASP A 332 0.25 -30.38 9.98
C ASP A 332 1.34 -29.79 9.07
N LYS A 333 0.97 -29.43 7.82
CA LYS A 333 1.85 -28.85 6.80
C LYS A 333 1.64 -27.35 6.63
N PHE A 334 0.40 -26.89 6.80
CA PHE A 334 -0.01 -25.50 6.63
C PHE A 334 -0.74 -25.01 7.88
N PRO A 335 -0.01 -24.69 8.97
CA PRO A 335 -0.60 -24.19 10.20
C PRO A 335 -1.62 -23.08 9.94
N CYS A 336 -2.77 -23.15 10.64
CA CYS A 336 -3.85 -22.17 10.52
C CYS A 336 -4.51 -22.09 9.14
N ALA A 337 -4.45 -23.14 8.31
CA ALA A 337 -5.17 -23.21 7.04
C ALA A 337 -6.68 -22.93 7.21
N THR A 338 -7.27 -23.40 8.30
CA THR A 338 -8.68 -23.16 8.64
C THR A 338 -9.01 -21.68 8.89
N TRP A 339 -8.00 -20.82 9.07
CA TRP A 339 -8.21 -19.41 9.35
C TRP A 339 -8.37 -18.59 8.08
N LEU A 340 -7.97 -19.10 6.91
CA LEU A 340 -7.81 -18.28 5.71
C LEU A 340 -9.14 -17.90 5.07
N PRO A 341 -10.08 -18.83 4.77
CA PRO A 341 -11.31 -18.47 4.06
C PRO A 341 -12.20 -17.56 4.90
N ILE A 342 -12.72 -16.50 4.30
CA ILE A 342 -13.65 -15.58 4.94
C ILE A 342 -14.71 -15.06 3.98
N ILE A 343 -15.93 -14.93 4.48
CA ILE A 343 -17.08 -14.40 3.75
C ILE A 343 -17.15 -12.89 3.94
N PHE A 344 -17.23 -12.15 2.84
CA PHE A 344 -17.75 -10.79 2.79
C PHE A 344 -19.12 -10.79 2.13
N GLN A 345 -20.08 -10.06 2.69
CA GLN A 345 -21.43 -10.06 2.16
C GLN A 345 -22.08 -8.67 2.17
N ASN A 346 -23.05 -8.51 1.28
CA ASN A 346 -24.04 -7.44 1.36
C ASN A 346 -25.20 -7.90 2.26
N PRO A 347 -25.43 -7.28 3.43
CA PRO A 347 -26.49 -7.68 4.36
C PRO A 347 -27.90 -7.57 3.80
N ALA A 348 -28.13 -6.71 2.79
CA ALA A 348 -29.42 -6.59 2.11
C ALA A 348 -29.72 -7.74 1.14
N ALA A 349 -28.71 -8.53 0.77
CA ALA A 349 -28.88 -9.61 -0.17
C ALA A 349 -29.35 -10.91 0.52
N ILE A 350 -30.26 -11.60 -0.15
CA ILE A 350 -30.69 -12.95 0.25
C ILE A 350 -29.55 -13.92 -0.09
N PRO A 351 -29.09 -14.74 0.86
CA PRO A 351 -28.10 -15.77 0.59
C PRO A 351 -28.54 -16.70 -0.55
N PRO A 352 -27.68 -16.96 -1.55
CA PRO A 352 -27.99 -17.88 -2.62
C PRO A 352 -27.96 -19.33 -2.11
N THR A 353 -28.85 -20.16 -2.67
CA THR A 353 -28.76 -21.63 -2.60
C THR A 353 -28.46 -22.14 -4.00
N TRP A 354 -27.85 -23.32 -4.13
CA TRP A 354 -27.60 -23.91 -5.44
C TRP A 354 -28.89 -24.04 -6.28
N GLN A 355 -29.96 -24.54 -5.66
CA GLN A 355 -31.27 -24.62 -6.30
C GLN A 355 -31.81 -23.24 -6.70
N GLY A 356 -31.61 -22.20 -5.88
CA GLY A 356 -32.02 -20.84 -6.22
C GLY A 356 -31.23 -20.20 -7.37
N LEU A 357 -30.02 -20.71 -7.67
CA LEU A 357 -29.27 -20.33 -8.87
C LEU A 357 -29.86 -20.98 -10.14
N LEU A 358 -30.45 -22.17 -10.02
CA LEU A 358 -31.17 -22.87 -11.10
C LEU A 358 -32.60 -22.30 -11.28
N GLU A 359 -33.34 -22.18 -10.18
CA GLU A 359 -34.71 -21.70 -10.13
C GLU A 359 -34.77 -20.17 -9.99
N SER A 360 -34.32 -19.42 -10.99
CA SER A 360 -34.74 -18.01 -11.08
C SER A 360 -36.18 -17.89 -11.61
N SER A 361 -37.08 -18.74 -11.07
CA SER A 361 -38.50 -18.79 -11.33
C SER A 361 -39.27 -18.53 -10.04
N ILE A 362 -40.11 -17.48 -10.09
CA ILE A 362 -41.27 -17.23 -9.23
C ILE A 362 -40.97 -16.72 -7.81
N ASN A 363 -41.02 -15.39 -7.64
CA ASN A 363 -41.69 -14.73 -6.50
C ASN A 363 -41.82 -13.22 -6.73
N GLN A 364 -42.69 -12.82 -7.66
CA GLN A 364 -43.25 -11.46 -7.74
C GLN A 364 -44.77 -11.44 -8.01
N ALA A 365 -45.47 -12.55 -7.74
CA ALA A 365 -46.92 -12.65 -7.98
C ALA A 365 -47.67 -13.17 -6.75
N SER A 366 -47.45 -12.57 -5.58
CA SER A 366 -48.28 -12.82 -4.38
C SER A 366 -48.36 -11.57 -3.49
N ALA A 367 -48.78 -10.44 -4.05
CA ALA A 367 -49.35 -9.32 -3.29
C ALA A 367 -50.00 -8.33 -4.25
N ASN A 368 -51.26 -8.59 -4.61
CA ASN A 368 -52.32 -7.60 -4.85
C ASN A 368 -53.40 -8.19 -5.76
N SER A 369 -54.34 -8.91 -5.14
CA SER A 369 -55.67 -9.09 -5.68
C SER A 369 -56.50 -7.84 -5.39
N ASN A 370 -56.86 -7.08 -6.42
CA ASN A 370 -58.09 -6.30 -6.43
C ASN A 370 -58.55 -6.10 -7.89
N PRO A 371 -59.66 -6.74 -8.31
CA PRO A 371 -60.27 -6.49 -9.60
C PRO A 371 -61.37 -5.43 -9.43
N ASN A 372 -61.40 -4.40 -10.29
CA ASN A 372 -62.61 -3.68 -10.73
C ASN A 372 -62.29 -2.65 -11.84
N LEU A 373 -62.70 -3.01 -13.08
CA LEU A 373 -63.32 -2.24 -14.19
C LEU A 373 -63.17 -0.69 -14.33
N PRO A 374 -63.46 -0.09 -15.52
CA PRO A 374 -63.29 -0.52 -16.92
C PRO A 374 -62.63 0.54 -17.84
N THR A 375 -62.32 0.05 -19.05
CA THR A 375 -62.11 0.67 -20.36
C THR A 375 -62.95 1.91 -20.73
N ALA A 376 -62.32 2.92 -21.37
CA ALA A 376 -62.91 3.83 -22.37
C ALA A 376 -61.77 4.52 -23.18
N VAL A 377 -61.54 4.18 -24.45
CA VAL A 377 -62.10 4.76 -25.70
C VAL A 377 -61.35 6.02 -26.23
N ALA A 378 -60.82 5.85 -27.45
CA ALA A 378 -60.60 6.84 -28.54
C ALA A 378 -59.60 8.00 -28.28
N THR A 379 -58.81 8.53 -29.23
CA THR A 379 -58.87 8.55 -30.69
C THR A 379 -57.54 9.13 -31.22
N SER A 380 -57.15 8.75 -32.45
CA SER A 380 -56.50 9.57 -33.51
C SER A 380 -55.22 10.37 -33.19
N SER A 381 -54.24 10.60 -34.06
CA SER A 381 -53.90 10.23 -35.43
C SER A 381 -52.71 11.15 -35.77
N LEU A 382 -51.75 10.66 -36.57
CA LEU A 382 -50.83 11.43 -37.41
C LEU A 382 -49.82 12.38 -36.71
N LEU A 383 -48.54 12.05 -36.82
CA LEU A 383 -47.66 12.65 -37.82
C LEU A 383 -46.27 12.02 -37.73
N GLU A 384 -45.90 11.32 -38.81
CA GLU A 384 -44.50 11.09 -39.16
C GLU A 384 -43.82 12.45 -39.35
N ASP A 385 -42.63 12.63 -38.78
CA ASP A 385 -41.58 13.31 -39.53
C ASP A 385 -40.18 12.87 -39.10
N LYS A 386 -39.46 12.36 -40.09
CA LYS A 386 -38.05 11.94 -40.00
C LYS A 386 -37.18 13.17 -40.12
N VAL A 387 -36.43 13.52 -39.08
CA VAL A 387 -35.24 14.37 -39.23
C VAL A 387 -33.99 13.55 -38.95
N LYS A 388 -33.40 13.03 -40.04
CA LYS A 388 -32.00 12.59 -40.07
C LYS A 388 -31.10 13.82 -40.09
N LEU A 389 -30.49 14.17 -38.97
CA LEU A 389 -29.32 15.08 -38.97
C LEU A 389 -28.06 14.28 -39.31
N LYS A 390 -27.55 14.46 -40.53
CA LYS A 390 -26.15 14.17 -40.87
C LYS A 390 -25.29 15.36 -40.40
N PRO A 391 -24.16 15.16 -39.72
CA PRO A 391 -23.24 16.26 -39.44
C PRO A 391 -22.53 16.67 -40.73
N ARG A 392 -22.74 17.92 -41.13
CA ARG A 392 -22.10 18.56 -42.28
C ARG A 392 -20.80 19.19 -41.77
N ILE A 393 -19.65 18.59 -42.06
CA ILE A 393 -18.33 19.17 -41.72
C ILE A 393 -18.10 20.37 -42.64
N LEU A 394 -18.16 21.58 -42.08
CA LEU A 394 -17.80 22.84 -42.75
C LEU A 394 -16.38 23.24 -42.34
N ASN A 395 -15.48 23.36 -43.32
CA ASN A 395 -14.07 23.67 -43.11
C ASN A 395 -13.83 25.16 -42.78
N GLY A 396 -13.97 25.54 -41.50
CA GLY A 396 -13.50 26.84 -41.01
C GLY A 396 -11.97 26.87 -40.82
N ARG A 397 -11.25 27.70 -41.60
CA ARG A 397 -9.80 27.92 -41.40
C ARG A 397 -9.55 28.65 -40.05
N ILE A 398 -8.82 28.00 -39.15
CA ILE A 398 -8.26 28.61 -37.93
C ILE A 398 -7.03 29.45 -38.33
N ASN A 399 -6.86 30.65 -37.79
CA ASN A 399 -5.65 31.48 -37.98
C ASN A 399 -4.72 31.34 -36.77
N PHE A 400 -3.41 31.59 -36.96
CA PHE A 400 -2.38 31.43 -35.92
C PHE A 400 -2.68 32.17 -34.61
N THR A 401 -3.29 33.36 -34.66
CA THR A 401 -3.71 34.12 -33.47
C THR A 401 -4.64 33.32 -32.55
N LYS A 402 -5.54 32.50 -33.12
CA LYS A 402 -6.43 31.65 -32.33
C LYS A 402 -5.68 30.49 -31.68
N VAL A 403 -4.67 29.94 -32.36
CA VAL A 403 -3.79 28.90 -31.78
C VAL A 403 -3.03 29.47 -30.58
N LEU A 404 -2.51 30.69 -30.70
CA LEU A 404 -1.84 31.38 -29.61
C LEU A 404 -2.79 31.63 -28.43
N LEU A 405 -4.00 32.12 -28.68
CA LEU A 405 -5.02 32.30 -27.65
C LEU A 405 -5.40 30.99 -26.94
N PHE A 406 -5.62 29.90 -27.69
CA PHE A 406 -5.91 28.59 -27.08
C PHE A 406 -4.73 28.04 -26.28
N SER A 407 -3.50 28.23 -26.76
CA SER A 407 -2.29 27.80 -26.02
C SER A 407 -2.15 28.54 -24.69
N LEU A 408 -2.42 29.86 -24.68
CA LEU A 408 -2.41 30.66 -23.45
C LEU A 408 -3.55 30.26 -22.52
N ALA A 409 -4.78 30.12 -23.03
CA ALA A 409 -5.93 29.76 -22.22
C ALA A 409 -5.78 28.38 -21.55
N THR A 410 -5.31 27.38 -22.30
CA THR A 410 -5.04 26.03 -21.76
C THR A 410 -3.91 26.03 -20.75
N THR A 411 -2.84 26.79 -21.00
CA THR A 411 -1.74 26.95 -20.03
C THR A 411 -2.24 27.61 -18.75
N SER A 412 -2.98 28.71 -18.84
CA SER A 412 -3.54 29.41 -17.67
C SER A 412 -4.48 28.52 -16.85
N LEU A 413 -5.36 27.76 -17.52
CA LEU A 413 -6.27 26.83 -16.85
C LEU A 413 -5.50 25.72 -16.12
N LEU A 414 -4.47 25.16 -16.76
CA LEU A 414 -3.67 24.12 -16.17
C LEU A 414 -2.80 24.63 -15.02
N MET A 415 -2.21 25.83 -15.16
CA MET A 415 -1.47 26.48 -14.07
C MET A 415 -2.37 26.76 -12.87
N LEU A 416 -3.64 27.15 -13.11
CA LEU A 416 -4.62 27.29 -12.03
C LEU A 416 -4.90 25.96 -11.34
N GLY A 417 -5.07 24.86 -12.08
CA GLY A 417 -5.21 23.53 -11.49
C GLY A 417 -3.98 23.08 -10.69
N ARG A 418 -2.77 23.35 -11.22
CA ARG A 418 -1.49 23.10 -10.54
C ARG A 418 -1.36 23.92 -9.25
N GLN A 419 -1.91 25.14 -9.25
CA GLN A 419 -1.99 26.03 -8.09
C GLN A 419 -2.96 25.53 -6.99
N PHE A 420 -3.72 24.45 -7.22
CA PHE A 420 -4.50 23.75 -6.18
C PHE A 420 -3.94 22.36 -5.87
N GLY A 421 -2.74 22.02 -6.38
CA GLY A 421 -2.10 20.73 -6.14
C GLY A 421 -2.67 19.56 -6.93
N LEU A 422 -3.55 19.78 -7.92
CA LEU A 422 -4.18 18.70 -8.69
C LEU A 422 -3.19 17.81 -9.45
N LEU A 423 -2.00 18.36 -9.78
CA LEU A 423 -0.97 17.65 -10.53
C LEU A 423 0.18 17.14 -9.65
N GLN A 424 0.23 17.51 -8.36
CA GLN A 424 1.37 17.22 -7.49
C GLN A 424 1.71 15.72 -7.48
N GLY A 425 0.72 14.85 -7.28
CA GLY A 425 0.96 13.40 -7.24
C GLY A 425 1.61 12.86 -8.52
N LEU A 426 1.12 13.28 -9.69
CA LEU A 426 1.68 12.85 -10.98
C LEU A 426 3.07 13.45 -11.23
N GLU A 427 3.30 14.71 -10.84
CA GLU A 427 4.61 15.35 -10.98
C GLU A 427 5.67 14.70 -10.09
N LEU A 428 5.32 14.27 -8.87
CA LEU A 428 6.21 13.53 -7.97
C LEU A 428 6.50 12.10 -8.48
N GLN A 429 5.50 11.41 -9.02
CA GLN A 429 5.72 10.12 -9.70
C GLN A 429 6.64 10.26 -10.93
N ALA A 430 6.48 11.35 -11.69
CA ALA A 430 7.36 11.66 -12.81
C ALA A 430 8.79 11.98 -12.33
N PHE A 431 8.96 12.69 -11.21
CA PHE A 431 10.25 12.89 -10.57
C PHE A 431 10.93 11.56 -10.23
N ASP A 432 10.20 10.62 -9.62
CA ASP A 432 10.76 9.30 -9.26
C ASP A 432 11.15 8.48 -10.49
N HIS A 433 10.33 8.56 -11.54
CA HIS A 433 10.65 7.91 -12.80
C HIS A 433 11.90 8.50 -13.45
N LEU A 434 12.05 9.83 -13.47
CA LEU A 434 13.26 10.49 -13.97
C LEU A 434 14.49 10.13 -13.12
N MET A 435 14.35 10.06 -11.80
CA MET A 435 15.40 9.63 -10.88
C MET A 435 15.91 8.23 -11.21
N ARG A 436 15.00 7.26 -11.39
CA ARG A 436 15.34 5.88 -11.76
C ARG A 436 15.90 5.73 -13.18
N SER A 437 15.63 6.69 -14.05
CA SER A 437 16.09 6.67 -15.46
C SER A 437 17.50 7.25 -15.64
N ARG A 438 18.13 7.73 -14.57
CA ARG A 438 19.50 8.28 -14.61
C ARG A 438 20.54 7.17 -14.78
N PRO A 439 21.69 7.47 -15.41
CA PRO A 439 22.80 6.54 -15.46
C PRO A 439 23.37 6.27 -14.06
N ALA A 440 23.98 5.09 -13.90
CA ALA A 440 24.72 4.73 -12.69
C ALA A 440 25.88 5.70 -12.42
N GLU A 441 26.06 6.05 -11.16
CA GLU A 441 27.17 6.81 -10.61
C GLU A 441 28.19 5.86 -9.93
N MET A 442 29.42 6.33 -9.73
CA MET A 442 30.43 5.58 -8.97
C MET A 442 30.09 5.56 -7.47
N PRO A 443 30.39 4.47 -6.74
CA PRO A 443 30.23 4.42 -5.28
C PRO A 443 31.03 5.50 -4.55
N ASP A 444 30.54 5.97 -3.40
CA ASP A 444 31.24 6.94 -2.56
C ASP A 444 32.22 6.22 -1.62
N SER A 445 33.50 6.21 -2.00
CA SER A 445 34.56 5.52 -1.27
C SER A 445 34.93 6.18 0.06
N ARG A 446 34.41 7.38 0.35
CA ARG A 446 34.65 8.12 1.61
C ARG A 446 33.75 7.65 2.76
N LEU A 447 32.77 6.80 2.46
CA LEU A 447 31.77 6.32 3.41
C LEU A 447 31.94 4.81 3.65
N LEU A 448 31.51 4.37 4.83
CA LEU A 448 31.34 2.97 5.20
C LEU A 448 30.09 2.85 6.09
N VAL A 449 29.23 1.88 5.81
CA VAL A 449 28.12 1.52 6.70
C VAL A 449 28.47 0.23 7.44
N VAL A 450 28.41 0.27 8.78
CA VAL A 450 28.39 -0.90 9.65
C VAL A 450 26.95 -1.23 9.97
N GLU A 451 26.46 -2.30 9.36
CA GLU A 451 25.08 -2.74 9.44
C GLU A 451 24.86 -3.66 10.64
N VAL A 452 23.85 -3.36 11.47
CA VAL A 452 23.39 -4.24 12.54
C VAL A 452 22.21 -5.05 12.01
N THR A 453 22.47 -6.31 11.67
CA THR A 453 21.48 -7.22 11.08
C THR A 453 20.63 -7.94 12.13
N GLU A 454 19.56 -8.60 11.71
CA GLU A 454 18.71 -9.41 12.61
C GLU A 454 19.52 -10.48 13.36
N ALA A 455 20.46 -11.14 12.67
CA ALA A 455 21.36 -12.12 13.28
C ALA A 455 22.29 -11.48 14.33
N ASP A 456 22.74 -10.23 14.09
CA ASP A 456 23.55 -9.49 15.05
C ASP A 456 22.75 -9.14 16.31
N ILE A 457 21.50 -8.69 16.16
CA ILE A 457 20.62 -8.36 17.30
C ILE A 457 20.36 -9.62 18.13
N GLN A 458 19.99 -10.73 17.49
CA GLN A 458 19.73 -11.99 18.17
C GLN A 458 20.96 -12.54 18.90
N ALA A 459 22.15 -12.44 18.30
CA ALA A 459 23.39 -12.87 18.92
C ALA A 459 23.73 -12.10 20.21
N GLN A 460 23.26 -10.85 20.33
CA GLN A 460 23.50 -9.97 21.48
C GLN A 460 22.38 -10.01 22.53
N SER A 461 21.24 -10.67 22.25
CA SER A 461 20.03 -10.67 23.09
C SER A 461 20.23 -11.11 24.56
N LYS A 462 21.32 -11.83 24.86
CA LYS A 462 21.69 -12.24 26.23
C LYS A 462 22.21 -11.07 27.09
N GLU A 463 22.68 -10.00 26.46
CA GLU A 463 23.13 -8.78 27.11
C GLU A 463 21.97 -7.79 27.16
N GLN A 464 21.29 -7.70 28.31
CA GLN A 464 20.20 -6.76 28.66
C GLN A 464 19.70 -5.86 27.51
N GLY A 465 18.57 -6.28 26.90
CA GLY A 465 17.97 -5.73 25.69
C GLY A 465 17.53 -4.26 25.76
N ARG A 466 18.48 -3.35 25.56
CA ARG A 466 18.23 -1.91 25.38
C ARG A 466 18.66 -1.50 23.96
N GLY A 467 17.75 -1.66 23.00
CA GLY A 467 17.96 -1.28 21.59
C GLY A 467 18.65 -2.34 20.72
N SER A 468 18.98 -1.97 19.48
CA SER A 468 19.55 -2.86 18.46
C SER A 468 21.05 -3.16 18.64
N LEU A 469 21.76 -2.44 19.50
CA LEU A 469 23.21 -2.61 19.70
C LEU A 469 23.61 -2.52 21.19
N SER A 470 24.24 -3.59 21.71
CA SER A 470 24.63 -3.68 23.12
C SER A 470 25.81 -2.75 23.47
N ASP A 471 25.93 -2.38 24.76
CA ASP A 471 27.09 -1.60 25.25
C ASP A 471 28.41 -2.32 24.95
N HIS A 472 28.47 -3.64 25.12
CA HIS A 472 29.65 -4.45 24.84
C HIS A 472 30.08 -4.32 23.36
N SER A 473 29.15 -4.59 22.45
CA SER A 473 29.42 -4.56 21.02
C SER A 473 29.75 -3.16 20.53
N LEU A 474 29.06 -2.13 21.02
CA LEU A 474 29.38 -0.75 20.69
C LEU A 474 30.76 -0.35 21.22
N ALA A 475 31.10 -0.71 22.46
CA ALA A 475 32.42 -0.45 23.04
C ALA A 475 33.53 -1.08 22.20
N ARG A 476 33.36 -2.36 21.84
CA ARG A 476 34.33 -3.11 21.02
C ARG A 476 34.41 -2.58 19.60
N LEU A 477 33.28 -2.27 18.98
CA LEU A 477 33.24 -1.72 17.62
C LEU A 477 33.95 -0.37 17.57
N LEU A 478 33.67 0.54 18.51
CA LEU A 478 34.35 1.84 18.57
C LEU A 478 35.85 1.70 18.79
N GLU A 479 36.30 0.69 19.56
CA GLU A 479 37.73 0.40 19.73
C GLU A 479 38.39 0.06 18.40
N ILE A 480 37.79 -0.87 17.65
CA ILE A 480 38.28 -1.33 16.35
C ILE A 480 38.30 -0.16 15.36
N LEU A 481 37.18 0.57 15.25
CA LEU A 481 37.07 1.69 14.35
C LEU A 481 38.08 2.78 14.68
N GLU A 482 38.16 3.25 15.93
CA GLU A 482 39.08 4.33 16.32
C GLU A 482 40.56 3.93 16.11
N SER A 483 40.91 2.65 16.27
CA SER A 483 42.27 2.15 15.97
C SER A 483 42.68 2.35 14.50
N HIS A 484 41.72 2.43 13.59
CA HIS A 484 41.95 2.68 12.17
C HIS A 484 41.82 4.16 11.76
N GLN A 485 41.56 5.06 12.71
CA GLN A 485 41.53 6.52 12.51
C GLN A 485 40.48 7.01 11.47
N PRO A 486 39.18 6.73 11.65
CA PRO A 486 38.12 7.28 10.81
C PRO A 486 38.00 8.78 10.99
N ARG A 487 37.55 9.50 9.98
CA ARG A 487 37.37 10.96 10.05
C ARG A 487 36.18 11.33 10.93
N ALA A 488 35.08 10.59 10.83
CA ALA A 488 33.90 10.72 11.68
C ALA A 488 33.20 9.37 11.87
N ILE A 489 32.49 9.22 12.98
CA ILE A 489 31.67 8.05 13.32
C ILE A 489 30.28 8.56 13.69
N GLY A 490 29.26 8.15 12.95
CA GLY A 490 27.85 8.44 13.23
C GLY A 490 27.13 7.20 13.76
N LEU A 491 26.51 7.30 14.92
CA LEU A 491 25.63 6.27 15.45
C LEU A 491 24.18 6.63 15.12
N ASP A 492 23.61 5.97 14.12
CA ASP A 492 22.21 6.06 13.71
C ASP A 492 21.36 4.98 14.42
N ILE A 493 21.49 4.97 15.76
CA ILE A 493 20.73 4.10 16.65
C ILE A 493 20.32 4.95 17.85
N TYR A 494 19.02 5.03 18.11
CA TYR A 494 18.50 5.74 19.27
C TYR A 494 18.97 5.10 20.57
N ARG A 495 19.45 5.94 21.49
CA ARG A 495 19.98 5.51 22.78
C ARG A 495 19.65 6.56 23.84
N ASP A 496 18.43 6.56 24.34
CA ASP A 496 17.91 7.51 25.34
C ASP A 496 18.24 7.10 26.79
N PHE A 497 19.19 6.19 26.97
CA PHE A 497 19.59 5.62 28.26
C PHE A 497 21.11 5.72 28.46
N PRO A 498 21.57 5.79 29.72
CA PRO A 498 22.99 5.86 30.03
C PRO A 498 23.71 4.53 29.77
N VAL A 499 24.99 4.62 29.47
CA VAL A 499 25.91 3.48 29.34
C VAL A 499 25.97 2.71 30.66
N SER A 500 25.91 1.38 30.58
CA SER A 500 25.96 0.52 31.76
C SER A 500 27.27 0.67 32.54
N LYS A 501 27.21 0.56 33.88
CA LYS A 501 28.37 0.74 34.77
C LYS A 501 29.56 -0.18 34.45
N GLY A 502 29.33 -1.31 33.78
CA GLY A 502 30.37 -2.24 33.32
C GLY A 502 31.21 -1.75 32.14
N TYR A 503 30.83 -0.65 31.47
CA TYR A 503 31.51 -0.13 30.27
C TYR A 503 31.94 1.36 30.43
N PRO A 504 32.75 1.70 31.45
CA PRO A 504 33.15 3.10 31.69
C PRO A 504 33.94 3.71 30.54
N ASP A 505 34.66 2.90 29.76
CA ASP A 505 35.43 3.38 28.62
C ASP A 505 34.55 3.73 27.41
N LEU A 506 33.40 3.05 27.24
CA LEU A 506 32.39 3.46 26.25
C LEU A 506 31.84 4.84 26.59
N ALA A 507 31.46 5.06 27.87
CA ALA A 507 30.98 6.36 28.33
C ALA A 507 32.02 7.47 28.10
N LYS A 508 33.31 7.19 28.40
CA LYS A 508 34.42 8.13 28.11
C LYS A 508 34.54 8.42 26.61
N ARG A 509 34.49 7.39 25.75
CA ARG A 509 34.58 7.58 24.28
C ARG A 509 33.41 8.40 23.76
N MET A 510 32.17 8.08 24.13
CA MET A 510 30.97 8.82 23.73
C MET A 510 31.03 10.29 24.16
N LYS A 511 31.60 10.58 25.33
CA LYS A 511 31.78 11.93 25.85
C LYS A 511 32.92 12.69 25.17
N TYR A 512 34.11 12.09 25.09
CA TYR A 512 35.35 12.79 24.75
C TYR A 512 35.79 12.63 23.30
N SER A 513 35.45 11.55 22.61
CA SER A 513 35.86 11.34 21.21
C SER A 513 35.37 12.48 20.32
N ALA A 514 36.29 13.13 19.61
CA ALA A 514 35.95 14.21 18.68
C ALA A 514 35.32 13.66 17.39
N ARG A 515 35.42 12.35 17.13
CA ARG A 515 34.96 11.71 15.90
C ARG A 515 33.52 11.21 16.00
N PHE A 516 33.04 10.97 17.21
CA PHE A 516 31.73 10.37 17.47
C PHE A 516 30.59 11.38 17.48
N VAL A 517 29.50 11.06 16.79
CA VAL A 517 28.23 11.79 16.76
C VAL A 517 27.09 10.80 16.99
N ALA A 518 26.17 11.13 17.89
CA ALA A 518 25.00 10.30 18.17
C ALA A 518 23.70 11.01 17.80
N VAL A 519 22.65 10.20 17.58
CA VAL A 519 21.33 10.69 17.19
C VAL A 519 20.42 10.96 18.37
N CYS A 520 19.46 11.86 18.12
CA CYS A 520 18.22 11.99 18.87
C CYS A 520 17.07 12.26 17.89
N LYS A 521 15.82 12.25 18.36
CA LYS A 521 14.65 12.57 17.55
C LYS A 521 13.92 13.78 18.11
N VAL A 522 13.64 14.75 17.26
CA VAL A 522 12.94 15.97 17.66
C VAL A 522 11.48 15.66 17.93
N SER A 523 10.97 16.22 19.02
CA SER A 523 9.55 16.11 19.38
C SER A 523 8.68 16.89 18.39
N ASP A 524 7.53 16.33 18.01
CA ASP A 524 6.51 17.04 17.24
C ASP A 524 5.23 17.18 18.08
N PRO A 525 4.96 18.36 18.65
CA PRO A 525 3.75 18.63 19.41
C PRO A 525 2.46 18.50 18.59
N LYS A 526 2.52 18.69 17.27
CA LYS A 526 1.34 18.59 16.39
C LYS A 526 0.94 17.14 16.13
N MET A 527 1.91 16.22 16.18
CA MET A 527 1.70 14.77 16.00
C MET A 527 1.68 14.00 17.33
N SER A 528 1.65 14.69 18.48
CA SER A 528 1.76 14.09 19.82
C SER A 528 2.97 13.16 19.96
N ASN A 529 4.07 13.46 19.26
CA ASN A 529 5.28 12.65 19.27
C ASN A 529 6.29 13.28 20.26
N PRO A 530 6.63 12.60 21.38
CA PRO A 530 7.53 13.14 22.39
C PRO A 530 8.99 13.25 21.92
N GLY A 531 9.34 12.69 20.76
CA GLY A 531 10.72 12.59 20.30
C GLY A 531 11.50 11.53 21.08
N VAL A 532 12.82 11.52 20.91
CA VAL A 532 13.73 10.57 21.57
C VAL A 532 14.94 11.33 22.08
N LEU A 533 15.32 11.11 23.34
CA LEU A 533 16.45 11.79 23.96
C LEU A 533 17.78 11.28 23.38
N PRO A 534 18.82 12.13 23.31
CA PRO A 534 20.17 11.69 22.98
C PRO A 534 20.78 10.87 24.13
N PRO A 535 21.84 10.09 23.86
CA PRO A 535 22.59 9.42 24.92
C PRO A 535 23.15 10.44 25.93
N PRO A 536 22.94 10.25 27.25
CA PRO A 536 23.31 11.21 28.28
C PRO A 536 24.79 11.60 28.30
N GLU A 537 25.68 10.71 27.85
CA GLU A 537 27.13 10.91 27.83
C GLU A 537 27.59 11.85 26.71
N VAL A 538 26.81 11.97 25.63
CA VAL A 538 27.22 12.70 24.43
C VAL A 538 26.91 14.19 24.60
N PRO A 539 27.89 15.11 24.46
CA PRO A 539 27.63 16.54 24.59
C PRO A 539 26.85 17.10 23.38
N LYS A 540 26.07 18.18 23.59
CA LYS A 540 25.16 18.77 22.59
C LYS A 540 25.80 19.08 21.23
N ASN A 541 27.07 19.49 21.20
CA ASN A 541 27.79 19.80 19.96
C ASN A 541 28.15 18.55 19.12
N LYS A 542 28.07 17.36 19.72
CA LYS A 542 28.28 16.03 19.11
C LYS A 542 26.97 15.25 18.94
N GLN A 543 25.84 15.94 18.97
CA GLN A 543 24.53 15.36 18.69
C GLN A 543 24.02 15.89 17.36
N GLY A 544 23.29 15.06 16.62
CA GLY A 544 22.51 15.45 15.45
C GLY A 544 21.14 14.81 15.51
N PHE A 545 20.12 15.43 14.93
CA PHE A 545 18.80 14.79 14.84
C PHE A 545 18.77 13.78 13.67
N ALA A 546 18.00 12.71 13.79
CA ALA A 546 17.80 11.70 12.74
C ALA A 546 16.46 11.86 11.99
N ASP A 547 15.69 12.89 12.31
CA ASP A 547 14.42 13.21 11.67
C ASP A 547 14.53 13.34 10.14
N VAL A 548 13.52 12.81 9.45
CA VAL A 548 13.33 12.92 8.01
C VAL A 548 11.94 13.48 7.71
N VAL A 549 11.77 14.07 6.52
CA VAL A 549 10.47 14.57 6.07
C VAL A 549 9.95 13.69 4.95
N ILE A 550 8.84 13.01 5.20
CA ILE A 550 8.19 12.10 4.26
C ILE A 550 7.11 12.86 3.50
N ASP A 551 7.04 12.67 2.17
CA ASP A 551 5.99 13.27 1.35
C ASP A 551 4.62 12.62 1.62
N SER A 552 3.55 13.26 1.15
CA SER A 552 2.16 12.80 1.36
C SER A 552 1.88 11.40 0.80
N ASP A 553 2.69 10.93 -0.15
CA ASP A 553 2.61 9.60 -0.74
C ASP A 553 3.54 8.58 -0.07
N GLY A 554 4.18 8.95 1.05
CA GLY A 554 5.03 8.05 1.83
C GLY A 554 6.48 7.97 1.37
N VAL A 555 6.86 8.65 0.28
CA VAL A 555 8.22 8.58 -0.29
C VAL A 555 9.10 9.71 0.26
N LEU A 556 10.33 9.36 0.61
CA LEU A 556 11.36 10.30 1.05
C LEU A 556 12.07 10.90 -0.17
N ARG A 557 11.80 12.16 -0.49
CA ARG A 557 12.46 12.90 -1.59
C ARG A 557 13.28 14.09 -1.13
N ARG A 558 13.23 14.39 0.17
CA ARG A 558 13.75 15.63 0.76
C ARG A 558 14.77 15.33 1.85
N HIS A 559 15.81 16.15 1.89
CA HIS A 559 16.86 16.10 2.90
C HIS A 559 16.66 17.25 3.88
N LEU A 560 16.18 16.92 5.08
CA LEU A 560 16.15 17.84 6.22
C LEU A 560 17.55 17.95 6.83
N PHE A 561 18.25 19.04 6.55
CA PHE A 561 19.65 19.19 6.96
C PHE A 561 19.83 20.09 8.20
N ALA A 562 18.86 20.97 8.47
CA ALA A 562 18.83 21.78 9.67
C ALA A 562 17.38 22.06 10.09
N LEU A 563 17.14 22.25 11.39
CA LEU A 563 15.85 22.69 11.90
C LEU A 563 16.05 23.48 13.20
N THR A 564 15.03 24.22 13.62
CA THR A 564 15.00 24.85 14.96
C THR A 564 14.09 24.01 15.86
N PRO A 565 14.64 23.23 16.81
CA PRO A 565 13.82 22.35 17.63
C PRO A 565 12.87 23.17 18.49
N PRO A 566 11.63 22.69 18.74
CA PRO A 566 10.73 23.32 19.69
C PRO A 566 11.41 23.42 21.07
N PRO A 567 11.20 24.50 21.86
CA PRO A 567 11.80 24.65 23.18
C PRO A 567 11.45 23.52 24.16
N THR A 568 10.33 22.84 23.93
CA THR A 568 9.86 21.68 24.70
C THR A 568 10.58 20.38 24.34
N SER A 569 11.40 20.38 23.29
CA SER A 569 12.06 19.17 22.82
C SER A 569 13.23 18.77 23.71
N GLY A 570 13.34 17.48 24.00
CA GLY A 570 14.54 16.91 24.62
C GLY A 570 15.72 16.80 23.66
N CYS A 571 15.46 16.74 22.35
CA CYS A 571 16.45 16.73 21.29
C CYS A 571 16.64 18.14 20.74
N ASN A 572 17.74 18.78 21.13
CA ASN A 572 18.01 20.19 20.83
C ASN A 572 19.16 20.51 19.83
N PRO A 573 19.73 19.58 19.04
CA PRO A 573 20.66 19.96 17.98
C PRO A 573 19.92 20.62 16.81
N SER A 574 20.47 21.70 16.25
CA SER A 574 19.88 22.39 15.09
C SER A 574 20.22 21.74 13.74
N TYR A 575 21.07 20.72 13.74
CA TYR A 575 21.57 20.07 12.52
C TYR A 575 21.34 18.56 12.57
N ALA A 576 21.05 18.00 11.41
CA ALA A 576 20.89 16.56 11.24
C ALA A 576 22.20 15.81 11.52
N LEU A 577 22.10 14.51 11.79
CA LEU A 577 23.25 13.60 11.83
C LEU A 577 24.10 13.74 10.56
N SER A 578 23.45 13.67 9.40
CA SER A 578 24.11 13.80 8.10
C SER A 578 24.91 15.10 7.97
N SER A 579 24.34 16.24 8.39
CA SER A 579 25.02 17.53 8.42
C SER A 579 26.23 17.54 9.35
N LYS A 580 26.09 17.00 10.58
CA LYS A 580 27.19 16.94 11.54
C LYS A 580 28.37 16.11 11.02
N LEU A 581 28.09 14.99 10.37
CA LEU A 581 29.13 14.13 9.79
C LEU A 581 29.81 14.79 8.60
N ALA A 582 29.03 15.43 7.71
CA ALA A 582 29.57 16.18 6.58
C ALA A 582 30.47 17.33 7.05
N PHE A 583 30.04 18.11 8.05
CA PHE A 583 30.84 19.21 8.59
C PHE A 583 32.17 18.73 9.17
N ARG A 584 32.18 17.63 9.93
CA ARG A 584 33.42 17.05 10.47
C ARG A 584 34.36 16.57 9.38
N TYR A 585 33.82 16.02 8.31
CA TYR A 585 34.63 15.55 7.21
C TYR A 585 35.28 16.71 6.44
N LEU A 586 34.51 17.75 6.18
CA LEU A 586 34.91 18.95 5.45
C LEU A 586 35.83 19.87 6.26
N GLU A 587 35.68 19.89 7.59
CA GLU A 587 36.57 20.66 8.50
C GLU A 587 38.03 20.22 8.34
N ALA A 588 38.27 18.93 8.14
CA ALA A 588 39.61 18.39 7.88
C ALA A 588 40.16 18.76 6.49
N GLU A 589 39.31 19.24 5.58
CA GLU A 589 39.69 19.87 4.30
C GLU A 589 39.80 21.40 4.42
N GLY A 590 39.69 21.96 5.63
CA GLY A 590 39.72 23.41 5.87
C GLY A 590 38.41 24.12 5.52
N ILE A 591 37.31 23.39 5.35
CA ILE A 591 36.01 23.94 4.97
C ILE A 591 35.06 23.92 6.17
N LEU A 592 34.69 25.11 6.65
CA LEU A 592 33.78 25.29 7.78
C LEU A 592 32.38 25.74 7.32
N PRO A 593 31.32 25.44 8.09
CA PRO A 593 29.97 25.93 7.81
C PRO A 593 29.88 27.44 8.00
N GLU A 594 29.53 28.13 6.91
CA GLU A 594 29.25 29.57 6.87
C GLU A 594 27.76 29.82 6.63
N PHE A 595 27.32 31.06 6.82
CA PHE A 595 25.98 31.50 6.45
C PHE A 595 26.05 32.69 5.50
N THR A 596 25.19 32.64 4.48
CA THR A 596 24.96 33.78 3.59
C THR A 596 24.20 34.90 4.31
N THR A 597 24.09 36.08 3.68
CA THR A 597 23.25 37.20 4.15
C THR A 597 21.78 36.79 4.34
N GLU A 598 21.30 35.86 3.52
CA GLU A 598 19.96 35.26 3.59
C GLU A 598 19.84 34.14 4.63
N LYS A 599 20.88 33.91 5.45
CA LYS A 599 20.97 32.84 6.45
C LYS A 599 20.91 31.41 5.89
N ASN A 600 21.17 31.25 4.59
CA ASN A 600 21.34 29.93 3.98
C ASN A 600 22.72 29.35 4.35
N LEU A 601 22.76 28.04 4.62
CA LEU A 601 24.00 27.31 4.89
C LEU A 601 24.90 27.32 3.65
N LYS A 602 26.17 27.68 3.85
CA LYS A 602 27.21 27.69 2.83
C LYS A 602 28.37 26.80 3.29
N LEU A 603 28.81 25.91 2.40
CA LEU A 603 29.97 25.05 2.60
C LEU A 603 30.91 25.23 1.42
N GLY A 604 32.09 25.80 1.66
CA GLY A 604 33.02 26.19 0.59
C GLY A 604 32.33 27.18 -0.35
N ASN A 605 32.12 26.80 -1.61
CA ASN A 605 31.43 27.64 -2.60
C ASN A 605 29.96 27.25 -2.84
N ILE A 606 29.45 26.23 -2.15
CA ILE A 606 28.10 25.70 -2.36
C ILE A 606 27.14 26.28 -1.32
N VAL A 607 25.99 26.75 -1.79
CA VAL A 607 24.90 27.27 -0.95
C VAL A 607 23.74 26.28 -0.97
N PHE A 608 23.36 25.78 0.20
CA PHE A 608 22.19 24.92 0.39
C PHE A 608 20.96 25.80 0.60
N LYS A 609 20.27 26.11 -0.50
CA LYS A 609 19.06 26.94 -0.51
C LYS A 609 17.86 26.11 -0.06
N PRO A 610 17.15 26.49 1.03
CA PRO A 610 15.95 25.80 1.46
C PRO A 610 14.86 25.78 0.39
N LEU A 611 14.06 24.70 0.36
CA LEU A 611 12.90 24.60 -0.52
C LEU A 611 11.81 25.63 -0.13
N ASN A 612 11.22 26.25 -1.14
CA ASN A 612 10.01 27.08 -0.99
C ASN A 612 8.74 26.22 -1.14
N PRO A 613 7.57 26.69 -0.63
CA PRO A 613 6.30 25.96 -0.72
C PRO A 613 5.90 25.47 -2.12
N ARG A 614 6.36 26.18 -3.17
CA ARG A 614 6.04 25.94 -4.59
C ARG A 614 7.22 25.47 -5.42
N THR A 615 8.17 24.77 -4.79
CA THR A 615 9.36 24.28 -5.50
C THR A 615 8.99 23.14 -6.45
N GLY A 616 9.18 23.32 -7.76
CA GLY A 616 8.88 22.27 -8.74
C GLY A 616 7.43 21.82 -8.69
N GLY A 617 7.20 20.51 -8.59
CA GLY A 617 5.84 19.92 -8.50
C GLY A 617 5.14 20.06 -7.15
N TYR A 618 5.78 20.62 -6.12
CA TYR A 618 5.15 20.80 -4.80
C TYR A 618 4.19 21.99 -4.78
N HIS A 619 3.02 21.82 -4.16
CA HIS A 619 2.04 22.89 -4.00
C HIS A 619 2.05 23.52 -2.59
N ASN A 620 2.17 22.71 -1.55
CA ASN A 620 2.14 23.16 -0.15
C ASN A 620 3.17 22.38 0.70
N LEU A 621 4.45 22.65 0.45
CA LEU A 621 5.55 22.04 1.20
C LEU A 621 5.52 22.50 2.67
N ASP A 622 5.73 21.57 3.61
CA ASP A 622 5.78 21.90 5.03
C ASP A 622 6.98 22.79 5.36
N ALA A 623 6.77 23.81 6.19
CA ALA A 623 7.85 24.71 6.61
C ALA A 623 8.74 24.11 7.72
N TRP A 624 8.86 22.77 7.81
CA TRP A 624 9.58 22.14 8.92
C TRP A 624 11.09 22.13 8.66
N GLY A 625 11.78 23.15 9.16
CA GLY A 625 13.22 23.27 9.04
C GLY A 625 13.72 23.60 7.62
N HIS A 626 15.03 23.55 7.43
CA HIS A 626 15.69 23.78 6.16
C HIS A 626 15.87 22.45 5.42
N GLN A 627 15.25 22.37 4.25
CA GLN A 627 15.18 21.17 3.42
C GLN A 627 15.78 21.45 2.04
N VAL A 628 16.39 20.46 1.41
CA VAL A 628 16.72 20.44 -0.03
C VAL A 628 16.17 19.17 -0.68
N LEU A 629 16.01 19.16 -2.00
CA LEU A 629 15.70 17.93 -2.73
C LEU A 629 16.88 16.95 -2.61
N LEU A 630 16.58 15.68 -2.36
CA LEU A 630 17.58 14.62 -2.22
C LEU A 630 17.94 14.04 -3.60
N ASN A 631 19.16 14.31 -4.02
CA ASN A 631 19.78 13.78 -5.22
C ASN A 631 20.38 12.39 -4.94
N TYR A 632 19.53 11.36 -4.89
CA TYR A 632 19.95 9.98 -4.63
C TYR A 632 21.05 9.53 -5.61
N ARG A 633 22.08 8.87 -5.06
CA ARG A 633 23.14 8.21 -5.82
C ARG A 633 22.74 6.75 -6.06
N TYR A 634 22.87 6.28 -7.30
CA TYR A 634 22.57 4.91 -7.70
C TYR A 634 23.78 4.32 -8.41
N HIS A 635 24.13 3.06 -8.13
CA HIS A 635 25.22 2.36 -8.83
C HIS A 635 24.70 1.14 -9.60
N GLN A 636 24.65 -0.03 -8.98
CA GLN A 636 23.94 -1.22 -9.48
C GLN A 636 22.61 -1.41 -8.75
N SER A 637 22.55 -0.90 -7.52
CA SER A 637 21.37 -0.81 -6.67
C SER A 637 21.41 0.54 -5.93
N PRO A 638 20.28 0.98 -5.33
CA PRO A 638 20.25 2.20 -4.52
C PRO A 638 20.98 2.06 -3.17
N GLU A 639 21.44 0.85 -2.80
CA GLU A 639 22.18 0.58 -1.56
C GLU A 639 23.69 0.37 -1.79
N ASP A 640 24.10 -0.09 -2.98
CA ASP A 640 25.51 -0.45 -3.25
C ASP A 640 26.38 0.75 -3.68
N PHE A 641 25.85 1.98 -3.57
CA PHE A 641 26.65 3.19 -3.72
C PHE A 641 27.61 3.41 -2.53
N VAL A 642 27.39 2.73 -1.40
CA VAL A 642 28.21 2.82 -0.20
C VAL A 642 28.71 1.42 0.19
N PRO A 643 30.00 1.24 0.52
CA PRO A 643 30.49 -0.03 1.07
C PRO A 643 29.82 -0.37 2.40
N ARG A 644 29.49 -1.65 2.61
CA ARG A 644 28.74 -2.13 3.77
C ARG A 644 29.43 -3.34 4.38
N VAL A 645 29.41 -3.43 5.71
CA VAL A 645 29.96 -4.53 6.49
C VAL A 645 29.02 -4.83 7.66
N THR A 646 28.80 -6.09 7.99
CA THR A 646 27.95 -6.40 9.15
C THR A 646 28.69 -6.18 10.46
N LEU A 647 27.96 -5.93 11.55
CA LEU A 647 28.54 -5.80 12.89
C LEU A 647 29.38 -7.04 13.24
N THR A 648 28.87 -8.25 13.02
CA THR A 648 29.64 -9.49 13.27
C THR A 648 30.95 -9.52 12.47
N GLN A 649 30.95 -9.10 11.20
CA GLN A 649 32.17 -9.08 10.39
C GLN A 649 33.16 -8.05 10.93
N ALA A 650 32.68 -6.86 11.31
CA ALA A 650 33.47 -5.82 11.93
C ALA A 650 34.14 -6.29 13.24
N LEU A 651 33.36 -6.90 14.14
CA LEU A 651 33.83 -7.39 15.44
C LEU A 651 34.82 -8.57 15.33
N ARG A 652 34.71 -9.39 14.27
CA ARG A 652 35.63 -10.50 13.99
C ARG A 652 36.93 -10.07 13.29
N GLY A 653 37.19 -8.76 13.17
CA GLY A 653 38.43 -8.24 12.60
C GLY A 653 38.52 -8.33 11.08
N LYS A 654 37.38 -8.43 10.36
CA LYS A 654 37.36 -8.35 8.88
C LYS A 654 37.45 -6.92 8.34
N LEU A 655 37.50 -5.91 9.21
CA LEU A 655 37.73 -4.52 8.84
C LEU A 655 39.23 -4.28 8.62
N ASN A 656 39.63 -3.97 7.39
CA ASN A 656 40.98 -3.50 7.12
C ASN A 656 41.10 -1.99 7.37
N ARG A 657 42.33 -1.50 7.57
CA ARG A 657 42.59 -0.07 7.82
C ARG A 657 42.08 0.82 6.68
N GLU A 658 42.19 0.37 5.43
CA GLU A 658 41.78 1.12 4.24
C GLU A 658 40.27 1.31 4.13
N ALA A 659 39.46 0.41 4.69
CA ALA A 659 38.00 0.57 4.73
C ALA A 659 37.52 1.63 5.73
N VAL A 660 38.38 2.08 6.67
CA VAL A 660 37.98 2.95 7.79
C VAL A 660 38.78 4.27 7.83
N LYS A 661 40.08 4.23 7.55
CA LYS A 661 40.98 5.37 7.68
C LYS A 661 40.51 6.55 6.85
N ASP A 662 40.42 7.73 7.47
CA ASP A 662 40.01 8.99 6.84
C ASP A 662 38.60 8.99 6.23
N LYS A 663 37.76 8.00 6.59
CA LYS A 663 36.36 7.87 6.12
C LYS A 663 35.34 8.22 7.19
N ILE A 664 34.10 8.43 6.75
CA ILE A 664 32.94 8.50 7.65
C ILE A 664 32.37 7.11 7.80
N VAL A 665 32.23 6.66 9.05
CA VAL A 665 31.61 5.38 9.37
C VAL A 665 30.23 5.63 9.97
N LEU A 666 29.19 5.10 9.35
CA LEU A 666 27.82 5.12 9.85
C LEU A 666 27.50 3.75 10.47
N ILE A 667 26.95 3.74 11.67
CA ILE A 667 26.56 2.53 12.39
C ILE A 667 25.05 2.59 12.58
N GLY A 668 24.31 1.61 12.06
CA GLY A 668 22.85 1.62 12.13
C GLY A 668 22.23 0.27 11.86
N ALA A 669 20.96 0.13 12.20
CA ALA A 669 20.24 -1.12 12.04
C ALA A 669 19.72 -1.32 10.61
N THR A 670 19.92 -2.51 10.08
CA THR A 670 19.30 -2.98 8.82
C THR A 670 18.47 -4.25 9.08
N ALA A 671 18.16 -4.51 10.36
CA ALA A 671 17.30 -5.57 10.81
C ALA A 671 15.83 -5.17 10.65
N PRO A 672 14.95 -6.03 10.08
CA PRO A 672 13.53 -5.75 9.97
C PRO A 672 12.86 -5.41 11.31
N SER A 673 13.32 -6.02 12.41
CA SER A 673 12.83 -5.75 13.77
C SER A 673 13.10 -4.33 14.28
N ALA A 674 14.07 -3.61 13.71
CA ALA A 674 14.39 -2.24 14.10
C ALA A 674 13.40 -1.19 13.55
N ASN A 675 12.61 -1.56 12.53
CA ASN A 675 11.58 -0.72 11.91
C ASN A 675 12.08 0.67 11.44
N ASP A 676 13.30 0.75 10.91
CA ASP A 676 13.93 1.98 10.40
C ASP A 676 14.15 1.89 8.88
N TYR A 677 13.06 2.02 8.13
CA TYR A 677 13.04 1.84 6.68
C TYR A 677 12.14 2.87 5.99
N PHE A 678 12.59 3.39 4.86
CA PHE A 678 11.90 4.46 4.12
C PHE A 678 11.64 4.06 2.67
N LEU A 679 10.46 4.42 2.16
CA LEU A 679 10.23 4.43 0.71
C LEU A 679 11.06 5.54 0.08
N THR A 680 11.69 5.26 -1.05
CA THR A 680 12.52 6.20 -1.81
C THR A 680 12.07 6.20 -3.27
N PRO A 681 12.55 7.11 -4.13
CA PRO A 681 12.27 7.07 -5.57
C PRO A 681 12.58 5.73 -6.27
N TYR A 682 13.41 4.87 -5.64
CA TYR A 682 13.77 3.54 -6.15
C TYR A 682 12.86 2.42 -5.62
N SER A 683 11.98 2.70 -4.65
CA SER A 683 10.94 1.78 -4.20
C SER A 683 9.82 1.77 -5.24
N THR A 684 9.81 0.77 -6.13
CA THR A 684 8.82 0.69 -7.23
C THR A 684 7.59 -0.10 -6.82
N ASP A 685 6.43 0.15 -7.44
CA ASP A 685 5.17 -0.59 -7.19
C ASP A 685 5.30 -2.12 -7.38
N LYS A 686 6.33 -2.59 -8.11
CA LYS A 686 6.63 -4.02 -8.30
C LYS A 686 7.50 -4.60 -7.18
N ASP A 687 8.17 -3.74 -6.43
CA ASP A 687 9.17 -4.07 -5.42
C ASP A 687 8.90 -3.32 -4.11
N SER A 688 7.64 -3.23 -3.69
CA SER A 688 7.18 -2.48 -2.51
C SER A 688 7.81 -2.91 -1.17
N TYR A 689 8.59 -3.99 -1.19
CA TYR A 689 9.45 -4.46 -0.10
C TYR A 689 10.88 -3.87 -0.12
N LEU A 690 11.30 -3.19 -1.19
CA LEU A 690 12.57 -2.45 -1.31
C LEU A 690 12.46 -1.08 -0.61
N LYS A 691 12.24 -1.10 0.70
CA LYS A 691 12.47 0.08 1.52
C LYS A 691 13.96 0.21 1.82
N MET A 692 14.49 1.41 1.74
CA MET A 692 15.89 1.68 2.06
C MET A 692 16.07 1.77 3.58
N PRO A 693 17.05 1.08 4.18
CA PRO A 693 17.36 1.23 5.61
C PRO A 693 17.72 2.68 5.97
N GLY A 694 17.31 3.16 7.14
CA GLY A 694 17.52 4.54 7.58
C GLY A 694 19.00 4.96 7.59
N VAL A 695 19.89 4.07 8.03
CA VAL A 695 21.34 4.32 7.98
C VAL A 695 21.89 4.50 6.56
N VAL A 696 21.30 3.83 5.57
CA VAL A 696 21.67 3.98 4.15
C VAL A 696 21.13 5.30 3.60
N VAL A 697 19.94 5.73 4.03
CA VAL A 697 19.40 7.06 3.76
C VAL A 697 20.30 8.16 4.34
N GLN A 698 20.78 8.01 5.59
CA GLN A 698 21.74 8.94 6.18
C GLN A 698 23.04 8.98 5.36
N ALA A 699 23.51 7.83 4.85
CA ALA A 699 24.67 7.78 3.96
C ALA A 699 24.43 8.53 2.64
N GLN A 700 23.24 8.44 2.03
CA GLN A 700 22.87 9.21 0.84
C GLN A 700 22.94 10.72 1.12
N MET A 701 22.39 11.16 2.24
CA MET A 701 22.38 12.56 2.68
C MET A 701 23.80 13.10 2.95
N VAL A 702 24.65 12.32 3.62
CA VAL A 702 26.07 12.66 3.84
C VAL A 702 26.82 12.73 2.52
N SER A 703 26.66 11.73 1.65
CA SER A 703 27.31 11.68 0.33
C SER A 703 26.92 12.91 -0.49
N GLN A 704 25.64 13.29 -0.51
CA GLN A 704 25.17 14.48 -1.21
C GLN A 704 25.92 15.74 -0.76
N MET A 705 26.01 15.99 0.55
CA MET A 705 26.62 17.22 1.06
C MET A 705 28.11 17.29 0.72
N ILE A 706 28.85 16.20 0.94
CA ILE A 706 30.30 16.18 0.71
C ILE A 706 30.60 16.21 -0.79
N SER A 707 29.86 15.46 -1.60
CA SER A 707 30.06 15.44 -3.04
C SER A 707 29.73 16.76 -3.70
N ALA A 708 28.73 17.49 -3.19
CA ALA A 708 28.42 18.81 -3.70
C ALA A 708 29.60 19.78 -3.49
N VAL A 709 30.24 19.71 -2.32
CA VAL A 709 31.33 20.60 -1.93
C VAL A 709 32.66 20.23 -2.58
N LEU A 710 33.04 18.95 -2.58
CA LEU A 710 34.35 18.49 -3.03
C LEU A 710 34.37 18.08 -4.51
N ASP A 711 33.31 17.43 -4.98
CA ASP A 711 33.26 16.84 -6.32
C ASP A 711 32.43 17.70 -7.31
N GLN A 712 31.88 18.83 -6.83
CA GLN A 712 30.94 19.67 -7.57
C GLN A 712 29.70 18.91 -8.08
N ARG A 713 29.31 17.83 -7.39
CA ARG A 713 28.09 17.08 -7.72
C ARG A 713 26.88 17.98 -7.48
N PRO A 714 26.08 18.32 -8.51
CA PRO A 714 25.07 19.35 -8.37
C PRO A 714 23.94 18.95 -7.42
N LEU A 715 23.47 19.93 -6.65
CA LEU A 715 22.19 19.82 -5.94
C LEU A 715 21.06 19.93 -6.96
N LEU A 716 19.95 19.23 -6.71
CA LEU A 716 18.77 19.34 -7.56
C LEU A 716 18.24 20.79 -7.53
N TRP A 717 18.01 21.33 -8.72
CA TRP A 717 17.49 22.68 -8.92
C TRP A 717 16.20 22.63 -9.75
N VAL A 718 15.38 23.67 -9.60
CA VAL A 718 14.15 23.86 -10.36
C VAL A 718 14.21 25.18 -11.11
N LEU A 719 13.37 25.32 -12.14
CA LEU A 719 13.17 26.61 -12.78
C LEU A 719 12.45 27.58 -11.82
N PRO A 720 12.71 28.90 -11.92
CA PRO A 720 11.84 29.87 -11.27
C PRO A 720 10.42 29.78 -11.85
N GLU A 721 9.41 30.21 -11.10
CA GLU A 721 7.99 30.06 -11.49
C GLU A 721 7.69 30.59 -12.91
N TRP A 722 8.24 31.74 -13.28
CA TRP A 722 8.07 32.30 -14.63
C TRP A 722 8.69 31.41 -15.72
N GLY A 723 9.82 30.76 -15.42
CA GLY A 723 10.51 29.83 -16.31
C GLY A 723 9.70 28.55 -16.52
N GLU A 724 9.06 28.04 -15.48
CA GLU A 724 8.14 26.90 -15.59
C GLU A 724 6.91 27.23 -16.45
N VAL A 725 6.32 28.42 -16.28
CA VAL A 725 5.20 28.87 -17.12
C VAL A 725 5.60 28.95 -18.59
N LEU A 726 6.77 29.54 -18.90
CA LEU A 726 7.27 29.60 -20.27
C LEU A 726 7.53 28.21 -20.85
N TRP A 727 8.10 27.30 -20.04
CA TRP A 727 8.33 25.92 -20.45
C TRP A 727 7.02 25.22 -20.83
N ILE A 728 6.02 25.24 -19.94
CA ILE A 728 4.71 24.62 -20.18
C ILE A 728 4.03 25.27 -21.39
N TRP A 729 4.04 26.60 -21.48
CA TRP A 729 3.42 27.31 -22.60
C TRP A 729 4.06 26.94 -23.95
N SER A 730 5.39 26.75 -24.01
CA SER A 730 6.07 26.36 -25.25
C SER A 730 5.57 25.03 -25.81
N TRP A 731 5.31 24.04 -24.94
CA TRP A 731 4.75 22.75 -25.32
C TRP A 731 3.25 22.82 -25.66
N SER A 732 2.51 23.72 -24.99
CA SER A 732 1.12 24.04 -25.36
C SER A 732 1.05 24.62 -26.78
N LEU A 733 1.93 25.56 -27.11
CA LEU A 733 2.02 26.18 -28.43
C LEU A 733 2.41 25.13 -29.49
N ALA A 734 3.38 24.27 -29.21
CA ALA A 734 3.77 23.18 -30.09
C ALA A 734 2.58 22.23 -30.40
N GLY A 735 1.85 21.80 -29.36
CA GLY A 735 0.63 21.00 -29.52
C GLY A 735 -0.43 21.70 -30.37
N GLY A 736 -0.69 22.98 -30.08
CA GLY A 736 -1.60 23.81 -30.87
C GLY A 736 -1.21 23.89 -32.36
N ILE A 737 0.08 24.08 -32.67
CA ILE A 737 0.61 24.14 -34.05
C ILE A 737 0.45 22.79 -34.76
N ILE A 738 0.76 21.67 -34.10
CA ILE A 738 0.64 20.33 -34.69
C ILE A 738 -0.81 20.05 -35.10
N PHE A 739 -1.77 20.28 -34.20
CA PHE A 739 -3.20 20.06 -34.47
C PHE A 739 -3.79 21.10 -35.43
N TRP A 740 -3.22 22.30 -35.47
CA TRP A 740 -3.58 23.31 -36.44
C TRP A 740 -3.14 22.92 -37.85
N ARG A 741 -1.88 22.50 -38.05
CA ARG A 741 -1.29 22.34 -39.38
C ARG A 741 -1.55 20.98 -40.02
N PHE A 742 -1.70 19.92 -39.23
CA PHE A 742 -1.82 18.54 -39.72
C PHE A 742 -3.19 17.96 -39.41
N GLN A 743 -3.93 17.52 -40.43
CA GLN A 743 -5.30 17.00 -40.25
C GLN A 743 -5.42 15.46 -40.34
N SER A 744 -4.41 14.77 -40.85
CA SER A 744 -4.39 13.32 -41.08
C SER A 744 -3.69 12.54 -39.94
N TRP A 745 -3.54 11.21 -40.12
CA TRP A 745 -2.83 10.30 -39.20
C TRP A 745 -1.39 10.76 -38.86
N GLN A 746 -0.76 11.54 -39.75
CA GLN A 746 0.56 12.15 -39.54
C GLN A 746 0.63 13.00 -38.25
N ARG A 747 -0.51 13.58 -37.83
CA ARG A 747 -0.59 14.37 -36.59
C ARG A 747 -0.21 13.54 -35.36
N TRP A 748 -0.71 12.30 -35.27
CA TRP A 748 -0.44 11.44 -34.13
C TRP A 748 1.03 11.02 -34.08
N GLY A 749 1.67 10.81 -35.24
CA GLY A 749 3.12 10.61 -35.32
C GLY A 749 3.91 11.82 -34.79
N LEU A 750 3.52 13.04 -35.17
CA LEU A 750 4.18 14.26 -34.66
C LEU A 750 3.94 14.49 -33.16
N VAL A 751 2.75 14.17 -32.64
CA VAL A 751 2.47 14.21 -31.19
C VAL A 751 3.36 13.23 -30.44
N ALA A 752 3.51 11.99 -30.94
CA ALA A 752 4.39 11.00 -30.34
C ALA A 752 5.85 11.46 -30.33
N ILE A 753 6.34 12.05 -31.44
CA ILE A 753 7.68 12.64 -31.51
C ILE A 753 7.83 13.78 -30.50
N ALA A 754 6.84 14.67 -30.39
CA ALA A 754 6.89 15.80 -29.47
C ALA A 754 6.89 15.34 -27.99
N LEU A 755 6.07 14.35 -27.63
CA LEU A 755 6.08 13.75 -26.29
C LEU A 755 7.41 13.04 -25.99
N GLY A 756 7.96 12.29 -26.95
CA GLY A 756 9.27 11.66 -26.82
C GLY A 756 10.40 12.69 -26.65
N SER A 757 10.31 13.82 -27.36
CA SER A 757 11.26 14.92 -27.27
C SER A 757 11.17 15.65 -25.94
N LEU A 758 9.94 15.89 -25.45
CA LEU A 758 9.68 16.45 -24.12
C LEU A 758 10.27 15.54 -23.03
N TYR A 759 10.02 14.24 -23.09
CA TYR A 759 10.57 13.27 -22.14
C TYR A 759 12.09 13.25 -22.19
N GLY A 760 12.67 13.11 -23.39
CA GLY A 760 14.13 13.05 -23.58
C GLY A 760 14.83 14.33 -23.10
N LEU A 761 14.26 15.50 -23.38
CA LEU A 761 14.80 16.78 -22.92
C LEU A 761 14.66 16.93 -21.39
N SER A 762 13.52 16.52 -20.82
CA SER A 762 13.32 16.53 -19.37
C SER A 762 14.33 15.62 -18.67
N LEU A 763 14.58 14.41 -19.21
CA LEU A 763 15.58 13.48 -18.68
C LEU A 763 17.01 14.04 -18.81
N ALA A 764 17.36 14.64 -19.95
CA ALA A 764 18.67 15.25 -20.15
C ALA A 764 18.93 16.40 -19.16
N ILE A 765 17.93 17.26 -18.92
CA ILE A 765 18.01 18.33 -17.91
C ILE A 765 18.09 17.72 -16.50
N PHE A 766 17.34 16.64 -16.22
CA PHE A 766 17.37 15.96 -14.92
C PHE A 766 18.70 15.29 -14.61
N ILE A 767 19.39 14.75 -15.62
CA ILE A 767 20.76 14.23 -15.47
C ILE A 767 21.73 15.36 -15.06
N GLN A 768 21.47 16.60 -15.47
CA GLN A 768 22.17 17.81 -15.03
C GLN A 768 21.59 18.41 -13.73
N ALA A 769 20.85 17.60 -12.97
CA ALA A 769 20.15 17.94 -11.73
C ALA A 769 19.03 18.99 -11.85
N GLY A 770 18.54 19.28 -13.06
CA GLY A 770 17.40 20.17 -13.26
C GLY A 770 16.07 19.42 -13.29
N TRP A 771 15.14 19.77 -12.42
CA TRP A 771 13.78 19.24 -12.45
C TRP A 771 12.84 20.22 -13.14
N VAL A 772 12.36 19.85 -14.34
CA VAL A 772 11.43 20.62 -15.17
C VAL A 772 10.05 19.95 -15.22
N PRO A 773 8.97 20.73 -15.43
CA PRO A 773 7.61 20.24 -15.27
C PRO A 773 7.16 19.40 -16.49
N LEU A 774 7.42 18.08 -16.44
CA LEU A 774 7.16 17.11 -17.50
C LEU A 774 5.65 16.86 -17.72
N VAL A 775 4.93 16.45 -16.67
CA VAL A 775 3.50 16.11 -16.72
C VAL A 775 2.63 17.26 -17.20
N PRO A 776 2.67 18.47 -16.60
CA PRO A 776 1.84 19.57 -17.06
C PRO A 776 2.14 19.95 -18.52
N SER A 777 3.40 19.85 -18.96
CA SER A 777 3.81 20.10 -20.35
C SER A 777 3.21 19.09 -21.33
N ALA A 778 3.19 17.80 -20.96
CA ALA A 778 2.57 16.75 -21.76
C ALA A 778 1.05 16.94 -21.86
N LEU A 779 0.39 17.34 -20.77
CA LEU A 779 -1.05 17.59 -20.74
C LEU A 779 -1.45 18.80 -21.61
N VAL A 780 -0.77 19.95 -21.48
CA VAL A 780 -1.10 21.11 -22.32
C VAL A 780 -0.86 20.86 -23.80
N LEU A 781 0.15 20.05 -24.16
CA LEU A 781 0.42 19.66 -25.54
C LEU A 781 -0.79 18.96 -26.17
N LEU A 782 -1.43 18.06 -25.41
CA LEU A 782 -2.62 17.34 -25.86
C LEU A 782 -3.89 18.21 -25.81
N PHE A 783 -4.11 18.95 -24.73
CA PHE A 783 -5.33 19.75 -24.54
C PHE A 783 -5.42 20.95 -25.48
N ALA A 784 -4.31 21.65 -25.74
CA ALA A 784 -4.28 22.72 -26.74
C ALA A 784 -4.66 22.19 -28.13
N GLY A 785 -4.20 20.98 -28.47
CA GLY A 785 -4.57 20.29 -29.70
C GLY A 785 -6.06 19.95 -29.78
N GLY A 786 -6.62 19.42 -28.69
CA GLY A 786 -8.05 19.14 -28.56
C GLY A 786 -8.92 20.39 -28.71
N ALA A 787 -8.54 21.51 -28.09
CA ALA A 787 -9.25 22.78 -28.19
C ALA A 787 -9.30 23.31 -29.65
N VAL A 788 -8.18 23.20 -30.38
CA VAL A 788 -8.10 23.58 -31.80
C VAL A 788 -9.02 22.70 -32.67
N VAL A 789 -9.14 21.40 -32.37
CA VAL A 789 -10.04 20.49 -33.09
C VAL A 789 -11.51 20.77 -32.76
N ALA A 790 -11.83 20.91 -31.47
CA ALA A 790 -13.20 21.19 -31.02
C ALA A 790 -13.73 22.49 -31.62
N TYR A 791 -12.90 23.53 -31.69
CA TYR A 791 -13.27 24.79 -32.34
C TYR A 791 -13.53 24.63 -33.86
N ARG A 792 -12.83 23.72 -34.52
CA ARG A 792 -13.06 23.38 -35.94
C ARG A 792 -14.35 22.61 -36.17
N THR A 793 -14.80 21.82 -35.21
CA THR A 793 -16.01 20.97 -35.33
C THR A 793 -17.29 21.64 -34.85
N LEU A 794 -17.19 22.62 -33.96
CA LEU A 794 -18.33 23.39 -33.41
C LEU A 794 -18.78 24.56 -34.31
N ARG A 795 -18.04 24.83 -35.39
CA ARG A 795 -18.40 25.77 -36.47
C ARG A 795 -18.67 24.99 -37.74
#